data_AF-A0A6P0KGY3-F1
#
_entry.id   AF-A0A6P0KGY3-F1
#
_cell.length_a   1.000
_cell.length_b   1.000
_cell.length_c   1.000
_cell.angle_alpha   90.00
_cell.angle_beta   90.00
_cell.angle_gamma   90.00
#
_symmetry.space_group_name_H-M   'P 1'
#
loop_
_entity.id
_entity.type
_entity.pdbx_description
1 polymer ?
#
loop_
_entity_poly.entity_id
_entity_poly.type
_entity_poly.pdbx_seq_one_letter_code
_entity_poly.pdbx_strand_id
1 'polypeptide(L)'
;MVTPSARSNKSQILNPQSLQENSGVSEFLQPITDAKSTNYGSRPSWILEHHWKEWTEGSAISPELTARNLSSIEGTRVYEELSYSAQCKRKNTGVLTNYYLKKFSYIAKYGGWYVSGRAGGLWGCFKPDRPRLVKDEKGKTTRPKYEHPIGVPTESFKLRLSWEEGRKIAQRYGKEDEYARRIPAVCDIDSFDWKQEDEGFWDWVQQQKDIPLFLTEGVKKAAALLSQGYCAIAIPGVYNFSFDPDKDDPEKKNSRRKRRRIIPCVEPYCVEGRDIKLCFDKDEKPKTFKNVAKQLKSIGFLLKGKGCNVKFVEWESHLGKGVDDLIVNNGVEVLHKAVEEAISFEYWQAKLLSRLTRKANQALDQRYLGELQIPPSVPVIAIKSAKGTGKTESLIPIVKRAVEEGRPVLLLGHRIQLVKDICRRVGLNYITDVRMTKEGMLNGFGLVINSLHPESQAQFNAEDWEDAVVIIDEAEQVIWHMLSCNTCKGHRIAIFKEFDALIRNASQVYLADADLSDLSVDFICNLKGGVTPYVILNSYRNEDSAYRYQQLNKPEEALAQAIAEYKAGGKVFFACSGQKPGSKWGAGNIAKAIQDEFPGANICVVDSETVADPSRPEHGCITRLNDMASKCDILIASPVIETGVSIDLKGHFTCVVGIFTGVQAENAVRQVLSRIREPIPRYIYAAKRGLNLVGNGGITPESIAAGNDQAFKTTIRILERETASKEILGDISSLLESSTEYAAFLKVYKYMAARHNCGKAYYEESIFAGLKAEGHMEFASSSPLPGEKSTLCTGGHVAAKAAAENARDENYEQYLQDVCEAEPFGSEDEYKKSIEKREKTNKERYRERHHEIVKRYGRIHPELVKIDDAGGHQMLRSHYRLYKERYKGGIYTAEAEKLLRTMDDGKGFAFPPDVVRSQKITKHEILVHLGADKLFANRSRKFSASDPDVIEFAKKVKQIGPWALKALGLPYFKDTLTPMQIVKKVAREVLGFDLERVGREGFKNALGKRDYIYAPLELGWREDMYEDWYQKELEWAEARRAAKEQREMQQREQAAAMQSSVTTSEPSTNSIYKNITNMESVDETNPPAKAQEVISKIGNAPPESLRRVVQEAVRLDWWREIADWVWVSVGIFARGLIDEFDIEALEGW
;
A
#
# COMPACT_ATOMS: atom_id res chain seq x y z
N MET A 1 92.82 8.52 21.91
CA MET A 1 92.32 9.11 20.65
C MET A 1 91.48 8.03 19.95
N VAL A 2 90.22 7.81 20.36
CA VAL A 2 88.95 8.47 19.92
C VAL A 2 88.62 8.12 18.45
N THR A 3 87.55 7.43 18.01
CA THR A 3 86.39 6.62 18.54
C THR A 3 85.62 6.04 17.31
N PRO A 4 84.87 4.92 17.39
CA PRO A 4 83.93 4.47 16.34
C PRO A 4 82.45 4.24 16.81
N SER A 5 81.56 4.00 15.83
CA SER A 5 80.29 3.21 15.85
C SER A 5 78.97 3.95 15.47
N ALA A 6 77.88 3.23 15.20
CA ALA A 6 77.44 2.61 13.94
C ALA A 6 75.97 2.09 14.08
N ARG A 7 75.20 2.13 12.96
CA ARG A 7 74.12 1.20 12.49
C ARG A 7 72.74 0.99 13.20
N SER A 8 71.69 1.09 12.37
CA SER A 8 70.57 0.15 12.02
C SER A 8 69.47 -0.35 13.00
N ASN A 9 68.27 -0.59 12.41
CA ASN A 9 67.20 -1.61 12.69
C ASN A 9 66.17 -1.37 13.83
N LYS A 10 64.86 -1.38 13.53
CA LYS A 10 63.82 -2.46 13.58
C LYS A 10 63.17 -2.73 14.97
N SER A 11 61.83 -2.62 14.99
CA SER A 11 60.81 -3.35 15.78
C SER A 11 61.06 -3.70 17.26
N GLN A 12 60.15 -3.32 18.17
CA GLN A 12 59.33 -4.26 18.96
C GLN A 12 58.42 -3.57 20.00
N ILE A 13 57.32 -4.27 20.25
CA ILE A 13 56.24 -4.10 21.22
C ILE A 13 56.77 -4.16 22.67
N LEU A 14 56.31 -3.26 23.56
CA LEU A 14 56.42 -3.45 25.02
C LEU A 14 55.17 -2.92 25.76
N ASN A 15 54.23 -3.86 25.94
CA ASN A 15 53.47 -4.21 27.15
C ASN A 15 53.18 -3.15 28.26
N PRO A 16 51.91 -2.76 28.51
CA PRO A 16 51.51 -2.07 29.73
C PRO A 16 51.16 -3.10 30.82
N GLN A 17 52.16 -3.83 31.31
CA GLN A 17 52.12 -4.53 32.60
C GLN A 17 53.31 -4.05 33.43
N SER A 18 53.14 -2.95 34.18
CA SER A 18 54.05 -2.57 35.28
C SER A 18 53.61 -1.27 35.95
N LEU A 19 52.35 -1.17 36.38
CA LEU A 19 51.94 -0.16 37.37
C LEU A 19 50.81 -0.72 38.25
N GLN A 20 51.13 -1.78 38.99
CA GLN A 20 50.43 -2.13 40.21
C GLN A 20 51.48 -2.55 41.23
N GLU A 21 51.83 -1.64 42.14
CA GLU A 21 52.16 -1.97 43.52
C GLU A 21 52.21 -0.69 44.35
N ASN A 22 51.63 -0.77 45.55
CA ASN A 22 51.62 0.22 46.64
C ASN A 22 50.59 1.36 46.60
N SER A 23 49.36 1.05 47.02
CA SER A 23 48.74 1.76 48.16
C SER A 23 47.57 0.92 48.70
N GLY A 24 47.63 0.63 50.00
CA GLY A 24 46.67 -0.26 50.67
C GLY A 24 45.27 0.34 50.75
N VAL A 25 44.34 -0.25 50.01
CA VAL A 25 42.90 -0.35 50.31
C VAL A 25 42.44 -1.70 49.75
N SER A 26 42.63 -2.77 50.53
CA SER A 26 42.26 -4.15 50.18
C SER A 26 41.23 -4.65 51.18
N GLU A 27 39.97 -4.27 50.97
CA GLU A 27 38.73 -4.99 51.31
C GLU A 27 37.56 -4.08 50.89
N PHE A 28 36.48 -4.63 50.30
CA PHE A 28 35.23 -3.95 49.87
C PHE A 28 35.02 -3.50 48.41
N LEU A 29 35.83 -3.95 47.44
CA LEU A 29 35.42 -3.95 46.03
C LEU A 29 35.59 -5.34 45.41
N GLN A 30 34.66 -6.25 45.73
CA GLN A 30 34.44 -7.43 44.90
C GLN A 30 33.35 -7.12 43.86
N PRO A 31 33.62 -7.27 42.55
CA PRO A 31 32.56 -7.58 41.60
C PRO A 31 31.90 -8.88 42.08
N ILE A 32 30.58 -9.01 41.95
CA ILE A 32 29.88 -10.26 42.25
C ILE A 32 30.37 -11.33 41.26
N THR A 33 31.43 -12.06 41.62
CA THR A 33 32.04 -13.15 40.85
C THR A 33 31.69 -14.54 41.39
N ASP A 34 31.00 -14.64 42.53
CA ASP A 34 30.64 -15.93 43.16
C ASP A 34 29.33 -16.53 42.63
N ALA A 35 29.19 -16.62 41.30
CA ALA A 35 28.02 -17.19 40.63
C ALA A 35 28.38 -18.36 39.70
N LYS A 36 29.49 -19.06 39.96
CA LYS A 36 30.03 -20.09 39.04
C LYS A 36 29.48 -21.50 39.23
N SER A 37 28.69 -21.82 40.26
CA SER A 37 28.02 -23.13 40.36
C SER A 37 26.86 -23.13 41.38
N THR A 38 25.76 -22.42 41.10
CA THR A 38 24.60 -22.40 42.01
C THR A 38 23.31 -22.78 41.28
N ASN A 39 22.60 -23.73 41.87
CA ASN A 39 21.29 -24.19 41.41
C ASN A 39 20.23 -23.14 41.81
N TYR A 40 19.76 -22.32 40.85
CA TYR A 40 18.90 -21.15 41.11
C TYR A 40 17.39 -21.44 41.20
N GLY A 41 17.00 -22.68 41.56
CA GLY A 41 15.59 -23.04 41.77
C GLY A 41 14.90 -22.26 42.91
N SER A 42 15.66 -21.51 43.72
CA SER A 42 15.16 -20.67 44.81
C SER A 42 15.67 -19.23 44.72
N ARG A 43 14.88 -18.28 45.22
CA ARG A 43 15.22 -16.84 45.26
C ARG A 43 16.57 -16.58 45.96
N PRO A 44 17.54 -15.91 45.31
CA PRO A 44 18.78 -15.48 45.95
C PRO A 44 18.56 -14.44 47.05
N SER A 45 19.44 -14.41 48.06
CA SER A 45 19.34 -13.50 49.21
C SER A 45 19.46 -12.02 48.85
N TRP A 46 20.18 -11.68 47.78
CA TRP A 46 20.35 -10.31 47.25
C TRP A 46 19.19 -9.81 46.38
N ILE A 47 18.14 -10.61 46.21
CA ILE A 47 16.92 -10.23 45.48
C ILE A 47 15.76 -10.21 46.47
N LEU A 48 15.14 -9.06 46.70
CA LEU A 48 13.95 -8.93 47.55
C LEU A 48 12.79 -9.76 46.98
N GLU A 49 11.94 -10.27 47.87
CA GLU A 49 10.86 -11.19 47.49
C GLU A 49 9.89 -10.58 46.48
N HIS A 50 9.48 -9.32 46.66
CA HIS A 50 8.58 -8.67 45.72
C HIS A 50 9.21 -8.41 44.35
N HIS A 51 10.53 -8.15 44.29
CA HIS A 51 11.26 -8.04 43.03
C HIS A 51 11.34 -9.38 42.30
N TRP A 52 11.62 -10.46 43.04
CA TRP A 52 11.65 -11.82 42.52
C TRP A 52 10.29 -12.23 41.94
N LYS A 53 9.20 -12.03 42.70
CA LYS A 53 7.84 -12.30 42.25
C LYS A 53 7.44 -11.43 41.05
N GLU A 54 7.85 -10.16 41.02
CA GLU A 54 7.59 -9.27 39.87
C GLU A 54 8.16 -9.83 38.56
N TRP A 55 9.35 -10.46 38.61
CA TRP A 55 10.01 -11.02 37.43
C TRP A 55 9.51 -12.42 37.09
N THR A 56 9.48 -13.32 38.07
CA THR A 56 9.17 -14.74 37.85
C THR A 56 7.68 -14.98 37.63
N GLU A 57 6.85 -14.51 38.55
CA GLU A 57 5.38 -14.67 38.49
C GLU A 57 4.74 -13.58 37.63
N GLY A 58 5.14 -12.33 37.81
CA GLY A 58 4.54 -11.16 37.15
C GLY A 58 5.00 -10.88 35.72
N SER A 59 6.04 -11.57 35.24
CA SER A 59 6.56 -11.40 33.88
C SER A 59 6.97 -12.73 33.20
N ALA A 60 6.64 -13.88 33.79
CA ALA A 60 6.94 -15.21 33.26
C ALA A 60 8.42 -15.44 32.88
N ILE A 61 9.35 -14.94 33.70
CA ILE A 61 10.79 -15.06 33.49
C ILE A 61 11.31 -16.28 34.28
N SER A 62 12.23 -17.08 33.73
CA SER A 62 12.79 -18.22 34.47
C SER A 62 13.50 -17.76 35.76
N PRO A 63 13.43 -18.56 36.84
CA PRO A 63 14.19 -18.34 38.06
C PRO A 63 15.68 -18.11 37.81
N GLU A 64 16.28 -18.91 36.95
CA GLU A 64 17.70 -18.88 36.60
C GLU A 64 18.10 -17.55 35.94
N LEU A 65 17.33 -17.09 34.95
CA LEU A 65 17.61 -15.84 34.24
C LEU A 65 17.41 -14.63 35.17
N THR A 66 16.39 -14.70 36.03
CA THR A 66 16.13 -13.69 37.06
C THR A 66 17.29 -13.60 38.04
N ALA A 67 17.72 -14.73 38.61
CA ALA A 67 18.80 -14.78 39.59
C ALA A 67 20.13 -14.24 39.04
N ARG A 68 20.42 -14.50 37.76
CA ARG A 68 21.69 -14.12 37.10
C ARG A 68 21.76 -12.65 36.69
N ASN A 69 20.61 -11.99 36.47
CA ASN A 69 20.56 -10.64 35.90
C ASN A 69 19.96 -9.57 36.83
N LEU A 70 19.13 -9.95 37.80
CA LEU A 70 18.44 -9.01 38.68
C LEU A 70 19.21 -8.81 39.98
N SER A 71 19.30 -7.56 40.45
CA SER A 71 19.84 -7.23 41.77
C SER A 71 18.97 -6.21 42.46
N SER A 72 18.65 -6.43 43.75
CA SER A 72 17.99 -5.41 44.56
C SER A 72 19.04 -4.47 45.15
N ILE A 73 18.90 -3.17 44.91
CA ILE A 73 19.88 -2.17 45.35
C ILE A 73 19.19 -1.02 46.08
N GLU A 74 19.88 -0.46 47.07
CA GLU A 74 19.45 0.69 47.85
C GLU A 74 20.66 1.51 48.31
N GLY A 75 20.42 2.68 48.90
CA GLY A 75 21.44 3.52 49.49
C GLY A 75 22.52 3.97 48.50
N THR A 76 23.79 3.86 48.90
CA THR A 76 24.95 4.32 48.12
C THR A 76 25.02 3.69 46.74
N ARG A 77 24.62 2.43 46.60
CA ARG A 77 24.70 1.68 45.34
C ARG A 77 23.84 2.29 44.24
N VAL A 78 22.71 2.91 44.59
CA VAL A 78 21.87 3.64 43.60
C VAL A 78 22.64 4.82 42.99
N TYR A 79 23.46 5.51 43.77
CA TYR A 79 24.30 6.60 43.27
C TYR A 79 25.42 6.08 42.39
N GLU A 80 26.08 5.01 42.78
CA GLU A 80 27.17 4.39 42.02
C GLU A 80 26.72 4.02 40.61
N GLU A 81 25.57 3.35 40.49
CA GLU A 81 25.03 2.91 39.20
C GLU A 81 24.48 4.08 38.35
N LEU A 82 23.91 5.13 38.95
CA LEU A 82 23.25 6.21 38.20
C LEU A 82 24.14 7.44 37.91
N SER A 83 25.31 7.56 38.55
CA SER A 83 26.08 8.82 38.51
C SER A 83 27.60 8.67 38.34
N TYR A 84 28.05 7.57 37.72
CA TYR A 84 29.46 7.34 37.41
C TYR A 84 30.01 8.19 36.25
N SER A 85 29.16 8.75 35.38
CA SER A 85 29.60 9.56 34.23
C SER A 85 30.38 10.81 34.63
N ALA A 86 31.35 11.21 33.79
CA ALA A 86 32.09 12.47 33.92
C ALA A 86 31.17 13.71 33.85
N GLN A 87 29.96 13.59 33.29
CA GLN A 87 28.97 14.68 33.26
C GLN A 87 28.33 14.95 34.63
N CYS A 88 28.47 14.02 35.59
CA CYS A 88 28.05 14.22 36.96
C CYS A 88 29.06 15.11 37.70
N LYS A 89 28.75 16.40 37.83
CA LYS A 89 29.54 17.36 38.62
C LYS A 89 29.80 16.84 40.04
N ARG A 90 31.09 16.82 40.41
CA ARG A 90 31.63 16.44 41.72
C ARG A 90 32.32 17.63 42.38
N LYS A 91 32.40 17.64 43.71
CA LYS A 91 33.20 18.57 44.50
C LYS A 91 34.69 18.22 44.35
N ASN A 92 35.58 19.13 44.75
CA ASN A 92 37.03 18.87 44.75
C ASN A 92 37.45 17.63 45.55
N THR A 93 36.61 17.20 46.49
CA THR A 93 36.78 15.95 47.27
C THR A 93 36.35 14.67 46.54
N GLY A 94 35.95 14.75 45.26
CA GLY A 94 35.44 13.62 44.47
C GLY A 94 33.98 13.24 44.73
N VAL A 95 33.36 13.81 45.76
CA VAL A 95 31.95 13.55 46.14
C VAL A 95 30.98 14.22 45.16
N LEU A 96 29.85 13.58 44.87
CA LEU A 96 28.77 14.17 44.07
C LEU A 96 28.31 15.53 44.64
N THR A 97 27.97 16.46 43.75
CA THR A 97 27.37 17.72 44.17
C THR A 97 26.04 17.51 44.91
N ASN A 98 25.68 18.46 45.78
CA ASN A 98 24.42 18.43 46.53
C ASN A 98 23.19 18.29 45.62
N TYR A 99 23.28 18.78 44.38
CA TYR A 99 22.25 18.61 43.36
C TYR A 99 21.94 17.13 43.07
N TYR A 100 22.94 16.32 42.72
CA TYR A 100 22.73 14.89 42.40
C TYR A 100 22.36 14.08 43.64
N LEU A 101 22.95 14.40 44.79
CA LEU A 101 22.60 13.78 46.07
C LEU A 101 21.11 13.98 46.39
N LYS A 102 20.60 15.21 46.26
CA LYS A 102 19.18 15.55 46.46
C LYS A 102 18.28 14.98 45.36
N LYS A 103 18.76 14.93 44.12
CA LYS A 103 18.02 14.38 42.97
C LYS A 103 17.64 12.91 43.18
N PHE A 104 18.58 12.11 43.70
CA PHE A 104 18.39 10.68 43.86
C PHE A 104 18.14 10.21 45.30
N SER A 105 18.18 11.09 46.31
CA SER A 105 17.96 10.69 47.71
C SER A 105 16.65 9.95 47.96
N TYR A 106 15.57 10.36 47.29
CA TYR A 106 14.28 9.70 47.42
C TYR A 106 14.33 8.25 46.94
N ILE A 107 14.88 8.02 45.74
CA ILE A 107 14.95 6.67 45.16
C ILE A 107 16.05 5.81 45.80
N ALA A 108 17.14 6.42 46.28
CA ALA A 108 18.17 5.73 47.03
C ALA A 108 17.66 5.24 48.39
N LYS A 109 16.81 6.03 49.08
CA LYS A 109 16.22 5.65 50.37
C LYS A 109 15.29 4.44 50.29
N TYR A 110 14.47 4.37 49.24
CA TYR A 110 13.46 3.30 49.10
C TYR A 110 13.93 2.14 48.24
N GLY A 111 15.11 2.26 47.61
CA GLY A 111 15.67 1.22 46.77
C GLY A 111 14.82 0.87 45.55
N GLY A 112 15.14 -0.28 44.98
CA GLY A 112 14.49 -0.86 43.82
C GLY A 112 15.35 -1.97 43.24
N TRP A 113 15.09 -2.35 42.00
CA TRP A 113 15.90 -3.34 41.31
C TRP A 113 16.70 -2.75 40.15
N TYR A 114 17.85 -3.37 39.88
CA TYR A 114 18.80 -2.99 38.84
C TYR A 114 19.12 -4.16 37.93
N VAL A 115 19.32 -3.86 36.65
CA VAL A 115 19.78 -4.81 35.63
C VAL A 115 20.83 -4.14 34.75
N SER A 116 21.96 -4.80 34.56
CA SER A 116 23.01 -4.35 33.64
C SER A 116 22.61 -4.57 32.18
N GLY A 117 23.09 -3.70 31.28
CA GLY A 117 22.80 -3.79 29.85
C GLY A 117 23.51 -4.97 29.18
N ARG A 118 24.76 -5.26 29.55
CA ARG A 118 25.52 -6.39 29.01
C ARG A 118 26.55 -6.87 30.02
N ALA A 119 27.02 -8.11 29.85
CA ALA A 119 28.15 -8.63 30.61
C ALA A 119 29.36 -7.68 30.50
N GLY A 120 29.94 -7.31 31.65
CA GLY A 120 31.08 -6.39 31.75
C GLY A 120 30.80 -4.91 31.40
N GLY A 121 29.56 -4.55 31.06
CA GLY A 121 29.19 -3.15 30.78
C GLY A 121 28.76 -2.39 32.04
N LEU A 122 29.14 -1.10 32.14
CA LEU A 122 28.74 -0.22 33.25
C LEU A 122 27.32 0.36 33.09
N TRP A 123 26.76 0.33 31.89
CA TRP A 123 25.42 0.87 31.65
C TRP A 123 24.33 -0.13 32.08
N GLY A 124 23.26 0.37 32.69
CA GLY A 124 22.11 -0.44 33.10
C GLY A 124 20.84 0.37 33.35
N CYS A 125 19.88 -0.27 34.00
CA CYS A 125 18.57 0.30 34.28
C CYS A 125 18.14 0.01 35.71
N PHE A 126 17.76 1.07 36.41
CA PHE A 126 17.21 1.01 37.75
C PHE A 126 15.70 1.28 37.71
N LYS A 127 14.90 0.37 38.29
CA LYS A 127 13.48 0.60 38.54
C LYS A 127 13.29 0.84 40.05
N PRO A 128 13.02 2.07 40.49
CA PRO A 128 12.78 2.37 41.90
C PRO A 128 11.44 1.78 42.35
N ASP A 129 11.39 1.30 43.60
CA ASP A 129 10.14 0.89 44.24
C ASP A 129 9.19 2.09 44.42
N ARG A 130 9.76 3.26 44.66
CA ARG A 130 9.04 4.53 44.75
C ARG A 130 9.62 5.57 43.79
N PRO A 131 9.06 5.73 42.59
CA PRO A 131 9.48 6.72 41.63
C PRO A 131 9.47 8.16 42.17
N ARG A 132 10.58 8.88 41.95
CA ARG A 132 10.66 10.32 42.25
C ARG A 132 9.77 11.15 41.32
N LEU A 133 9.42 12.35 41.77
CA LEU A 133 8.74 13.35 40.95
C LEU A 133 9.75 14.12 40.10
N VAL A 134 9.43 14.30 38.82
CA VAL A 134 10.25 15.06 37.86
C VAL A 134 9.35 16.06 37.16
N LYS A 135 9.75 17.33 37.19
CA LYS A 135 9.14 18.37 36.36
C LYS A 135 9.91 18.45 35.05
N ASP A 136 9.22 18.37 33.92
CA ASP A 136 9.81 18.65 32.62
C ASP A 136 9.98 20.17 32.40
N GLU A 137 10.61 20.55 31.29
CA GLU A 137 10.85 21.94 30.90
C GLU A 137 9.55 22.77 30.75
N LYS A 138 8.41 22.09 30.58
CA LYS A 138 7.08 22.71 30.46
C LYS A 138 6.33 22.72 31.79
N GLY A 139 6.99 22.38 32.90
CA GLY A 139 6.41 22.34 34.24
C GLY A 139 5.51 21.12 34.51
N LYS A 140 5.34 20.20 33.57
CA LYS A 140 4.53 18.99 33.77
C LYS A 140 5.26 18.04 34.71
N THR A 141 4.56 17.64 35.75
CA THR A 141 5.09 16.70 36.74
C THR A 141 4.84 15.26 36.29
N THR A 142 5.88 14.43 36.31
CA THR A 142 5.83 13.01 35.94
C THR A 142 6.56 12.17 36.99
N ARG A 143 6.29 10.87 37.00
CA ARG A 143 7.00 9.88 37.83
C ARG A 143 7.67 8.87 36.88
N PRO A 144 8.95 9.03 36.56
CA PRO A 144 9.65 8.11 35.66
C PRO A 144 9.64 6.69 36.23
N LYS A 145 9.21 5.72 35.43
CA LYS A 145 9.19 4.31 35.83
C LYS A 145 10.60 3.73 35.95
N TYR A 146 11.54 4.23 35.13
CA TYR A 146 12.91 3.74 35.04
C TYR A 146 13.90 4.91 35.08
N GLU A 147 15.07 4.68 35.66
CA GLU A 147 16.20 5.60 35.71
C GLU A 147 17.42 4.95 35.03
N HIS A 148 18.22 5.78 34.37
CA HIS A 148 19.44 5.37 33.66
C HIS A 148 20.61 6.26 34.07
N PRO A 149 21.87 5.79 33.90
CA PRO A 149 23.04 6.57 34.23
C PRO A 149 23.06 7.93 33.52
N ILE A 150 23.34 9.00 34.26
CA ILE A 150 23.30 10.37 33.75
C ILE A 150 24.39 10.58 32.71
N GLY A 151 24.04 11.15 31.55
CA GLY A 151 25.03 11.55 30.54
C GLY A 151 25.75 10.39 29.88
N VAL A 152 25.22 9.16 30.02
CA VAL A 152 25.74 7.97 29.35
C VAL A 152 24.80 7.61 28.19
N PRO A 153 25.33 7.38 26.98
CA PRO A 153 24.54 6.85 25.88
C PRO A 153 23.80 5.57 26.27
N THR A 154 22.54 5.48 25.88
CA THR A 154 21.71 4.31 26.12
C THR A 154 22.25 3.10 25.36
N GLU A 155 22.44 1.96 26.02
CA GLU A 155 22.78 0.69 25.39
C GLU A 155 21.55 -0.25 25.26
N SER A 156 21.75 -1.46 24.74
CA SER A 156 20.74 -2.52 24.70
C SER A 156 20.92 -3.47 25.87
N PHE A 157 19.85 -4.19 26.22
CA PHE A 157 19.91 -5.30 27.17
C PHE A 157 20.18 -6.61 26.44
N LYS A 158 21.40 -7.12 26.63
CA LYS A 158 21.91 -8.43 26.26
C LYS A 158 22.16 -9.19 27.56
N LEU A 159 21.12 -9.87 28.03
CA LEU A 159 21.11 -10.56 29.33
C LEU A 159 22.16 -11.66 29.38
N ARG A 160 22.61 -12.00 30.59
CA ARG A 160 23.53 -13.11 30.86
C ARG A 160 22.74 -14.42 30.90
N LEU A 161 23.14 -15.40 30.11
CA LEU A 161 22.49 -16.70 30.00
C LEU A 161 23.40 -17.80 30.56
N SER A 162 22.79 -18.88 31.03
CA SER A 162 23.47 -20.16 31.20
C SER A 162 23.65 -20.90 29.89
N TRP A 163 24.56 -21.88 29.87
CA TRP A 163 24.67 -22.81 28.76
C TRP A 163 23.38 -23.60 28.51
N GLU A 164 22.60 -23.92 29.55
CA GLU A 164 21.30 -24.59 29.43
C GLU A 164 20.28 -23.72 28.67
N GLU A 165 20.17 -22.44 29.03
CA GLU A 165 19.28 -21.50 28.34
C GLU A 165 19.73 -21.23 26.90
N GLY A 166 21.05 -21.11 26.67
CA GLY A 166 21.60 -20.99 25.33
C GLY A 166 21.39 -22.25 24.48
N ARG A 167 21.52 -23.43 25.08
CA ARG A 167 21.22 -24.73 24.44
C ARG A 167 19.76 -24.84 24.08
N LYS A 168 18.83 -24.40 24.94
CA LYS A 168 17.38 -24.36 24.65
C LYS A 168 17.09 -23.51 23.40
N ILE A 169 17.76 -22.36 23.26
CA ILE A 169 17.65 -21.51 22.07
C ILE A 169 18.24 -22.24 20.84
N ALA A 170 19.41 -22.86 20.99
CA ALA A 170 20.05 -23.60 19.90
C ALA A 170 19.19 -24.77 19.42
N GLN A 171 18.61 -25.55 20.33
CA GLN A 171 17.68 -26.65 20.05
C GLN A 171 16.48 -26.19 19.23
N ARG A 172 15.84 -25.07 19.62
CA ARG A 172 14.69 -24.53 18.90
C ARG A 172 14.97 -24.26 17.43
N TYR A 173 16.21 -23.90 17.09
CA TYR A 173 16.61 -23.57 15.72
C TYR A 173 17.50 -24.63 15.06
N GLY A 174 17.57 -25.85 15.62
CA GLY A 174 18.35 -26.95 15.04
C GLY A 174 19.86 -26.72 15.03
N LYS A 175 20.37 -25.97 16.01
CA LYS A 175 21.78 -25.55 16.14
C LYS A 175 22.46 -26.12 17.39
N GLU A 176 21.86 -27.11 18.03
CA GLU A 176 22.35 -27.70 19.29
C GLU A 176 23.79 -28.21 19.18
N ASP A 177 24.09 -29.02 18.16
CA ASP A 177 25.44 -29.57 17.96
C ASP A 177 26.49 -28.47 17.74
N GLU A 178 26.14 -27.44 16.96
CA GLU A 178 27.02 -26.31 16.69
C GLU A 178 27.26 -25.48 17.95
N TYR A 179 26.24 -25.33 18.79
CA TYR A 179 26.33 -24.66 20.08
C TYR A 179 27.20 -25.46 21.06
N ALA A 180 26.99 -26.77 21.15
CA ALA A 180 27.74 -27.67 22.04
C ALA A 180 29.23 -27.72 21.70
N ARG A 181 29.62 -27.61 20.42
CA ARG A 181 31.05 -27.55 19.99
C ARG A 181 31.83 -26.37 20.56
N ARG A 182 31.16 -25.37 21.15
CA ARG A 182 31.83 -24.25 21.84
C ARG A 182 32.36 -24.64 23.21
N ILE A 183 31.88 -25.75 23.78
CA ILE A 183 32.42 -26.29 25.02
C ILE A 183 33.86 -26.76 24.74
N PRO A 184 34.87 -26.32 25.51
CA PRO A 184 36.25 -26.70 25.29
C PRO A 184 36.41 -28.22 25.25
N ALA A 185 37.16 -28.76 24.27
CA ALA A 185 37.34 -30.20 24.06
C ALA A 185 37.95 -30.98 25.25
N VAL A 186 38.50 -30.26 26.23
CA VAL A 186 39.01 -30.81 27.50
C VAL A 186 37.92 -31.09 28.53
N CYS A 187 36.68 -30.65 28.30
CA CYS A 187 35.53 -30.91 29.16
C CYS A 187 34.70 -32.06 28.57
N ASP A 188 34.42 -33.08 29.37
CA ASP A 188 33.43 -34.09 29.02
C ASP A 188 32.03 -33.48 29.11
N ILE A 189 31.26 -33.57 28.01
CA ILE A 189 29.95 -32.93 27.87
C ILE A 189 28.94 -33.48 28.89
N ASP A 190 29.09 -34.74 29.28
CA ASP A 190 28.24 -35.39 30.29
C ASP A 190 28.55 -34.87 31.71
N SER A 191 29.73 -34.29 31.92
CA SER A 191 30.17 -33.71 33.19
C SER A 191 30.11 -32.17 33.23
N PHE A 192 29.76 -31.53 32.12
CA PHE A 192 29.76 -30.08 31.98
C PHE A 192 28.61 -29.45 32.77
N ASP A 193 28.91 -28.45 33.60
CA ASP A 193 27.87 -27.70 34.30
C ASP A 193 27.13 -26.77 33.33
N TRP A 194 25.98 -27.23 32.83
CA TRP A 194 25.11 -26.47 31.95
C TRP A 194 24.49 -25.23 32.63
N LYS A 195 24.53 -25.14 33.96
CA LYS A 195 23.99 -24.01 34.72
C LYS A 195 25.00 -22.88 34.89
N GLN A 196 26.27 -23.08 34.56
CA GLN A 196 27.24 -21.98 34.54
C GLN A 196 26.92 -20.96 33.43
N GLU A 197 27.42 -19.74 33.55
CA GLU A 197 27.22 -18.70 32.55
C GLU A 197 27.92 -19.01 31.22
N ASP A 198 27.23 -18.74 30.10
CA ASP A 198 27.82 -18.71 28.77
C ASP A 198 28.25 -17.27 28.42
N GLU A 199 29.48 -16.91 28.79
CA GLU A 199 30.05 -15.58 28.49
C GLU A 199 30.16 -15.29 26.97
N GLY A 200 30.24 -16.33 26.14
CA GLY A 200 30.37 -16.21 24.68
C GLY A 200 29.05 -16.31 23.91
N PHE A 201 27.91 -16.41 24.61
CA PHE A 201 26.59 -16.62 23.97
C PHE A 201 26.30 -15.60 22.87
N TRP A 202 26.47 -14.32 23.19
CA TRP A 202 26.13 -13.24 22.28
C TRP A 202 27.10 -13.10 21.09
N ASP A 203 28.36 -13.51 21.26
CA ASP A 203 29.33 -13.56 20.17
C ASP A 203 29.00 -14.69 19.20
N TRP A 204 28.55 -15.84 19.73
CA TRP A 204 28.04 -16.93 18.91
C TRP A 204 26.76 -16.53 18.16
N VAL A 205 25.77 -15.92 18.83
CA VAL A 205 24.53 -15.43 18.18
C VAL A 205 24.82 -14.42 17.06
N GLN A 206 25.89 -13.63 17.18
CA GLN A 206 26.31 -12.70 16.13
C GLN A 206 26.80 -13.45 14.88
N GLN A 207 27.47 -14.58 15.05
CA GLN A 207 27.95 -15.44 13.95
C GLN A 207 26.81 -16.29 13.34
N GLN A 208 25.76 -16.57 14.11
CA GLN A 208 24.61 -17.36 13.68
C GLN A 208 23.49 -16.51 13.05
N LYS A 209 23.62 -16.18 11.76
CA LYS A 209 22.59 -15.42 11.02
C LYS A 209 21.25 -16.17 10.90
N ASP A 210 21.26 -17.50 11.02
CA ASP A 210 20.05 -18.33 10.86
C ASP A 210 19.18 -18.32 12.13
N ILE A 211 19.68 -17.81 13.26
CA ILE A 211 18.91 -17.64 14.49
C ILE A 211 18.14 -16.31 14.43
N PRO A 212 16.79 -16.33 14.38
CA PRO A 212 15.99 -15.13 14.39
C PRO A 212 16.24 -14.30 15.65
N LEU A 213 16.37 -12.99 15.49
CA LEU A 213 16.54 -12.06 16.61
C LEU A 213 15.23 -11.34 16.92
N PHE A 214 14.79 -11.42 18.17
CA PHE A 214 13.64 -10.66 18.66
C PHE A 214 14.10 -9.33 19.24
N LEU A 215 13.45 -8.24 18.82
CA LEU A 215 13.67 -6.92 19.38
C LEU A 215 12.44 -6.47 20.16
N THR A 216 12.64 -6.10 21.42
CA THR A 216 11.58 -5.68 22.33
C THR A 216 11.90 -4.34 23.00
N GLU A 217 10.89 -3.70 23.58
CA GLU A 217 11.08 -2.58 24.49
C GLU A 217 11.07 -3.03 25.96
N GLY A 218 12.18 -2.80 26.66
CA GLY A 218 12.33 -3.08 28.09
C GLY A 218 12.81 -4.49 28.42
N VAL A 219 13.60 -4.59 29.48
CA VAL A 219 14.37 -5.79 29.82
C VAL A 219 13.53 -7.02 30.16
N LYS A 220 12.40 -6.86 30.85
CA LYS A 220 11.53 -7.98 31.25
C LYS A 220 10.96 -8.75 30.06
N LYS A 221 10.68 -8.05 28.96
CA LYS A 221 10.16 -8.65 27.72
C LYS A 221 11.19 -9.53 27.02
N ALA A 222 12.42 -9.04 26.89
CA ALA A 222 13.52 -9.85 26.37
C ALA A 222 13.78 -11.05 27.28
N ALA A 223 13.76 -10.85 28.61
CA ALA A 223 13.94 -11.93 29.58
C ALA A 223 12.85 -13.01 29.45
N ALA A 224 11.58 -12.61 29.33
CA ALA A 224 10.46 -13.53 29.13
C ALA A 224 10.62 -14.34 27.83
N LEU A 225 10.99 -13.70 26.72
CA LEU A 225 11.25 -14.38 25.45
C LEU A 225 12.42 -15.37 25.53
N LEU A 226 13.54 -14.97 26.14
CA LEU A 226 14.72 -15.83 26.34
C LEU A 226 14.34 -17.06 27.19
N SER A 227 13.52 -16.88 28.23
CA SER A 227 13.01 -17.97 29.07
C SER A 227 12.24 -19.02 28.26
N GLN A 228 11.58 -18.62 27.17
CA GLN A 228 10.83 -19.51 26.27
C GLN A 228 11.67 -20.04 25.08
N GLY A 229 12.97 -19.77 25.06
CA GLY A 229 13.91 -20.22 24.01
C GLY A 229 13.93 -19.32 22.77
N TYR A 230 13.45 -18.07 22.85
CA TYR A 230 13.55 -17.09 21.77
C TYR A 230 14.72 -16.13 22.01
N CYS A 231 15.66 -16.06 21.07
CA CYS A 231 16.80 -15.14 21.15
C CYS A 231 16.34 -13.68 21.07
N ALA A 232 16.39 -12.94 22.18
CA ALA A 232 15.83 -11.59 22.29
C ALA A 232 16.81 -10.57 22.87
N ILE A 233 16.86 -9.39 22.26
CA ILE A 233 17.52 -8.19 22.77
C ILE A 233 16.46 -7.13 23.07
N ALA A 234 16.57 -6.47 24.22
CA ALA A 234 15.72 -5.32 24.51
C ALA A 234 16.46 -4.00 24.29
N ILE A 235 15.73 -3.00 23.81
CA ILE A 235 16.13 -1.60 23.90
C ILE A 235 15.33 -0.90 25.00
N PRO A 236 15.84 0.17 25.63
CA PRO A 236 15.12 0.78 26.77
C PRO A 236 13.84 1.53 26.40
N GLY A 237 13.72 1.90 25.14
CA GLY A 237 12.52 2.54 24.58
C GLY A 237 12.57 2.50 23.06
N VAL A 238 11.43 2.46 22.37
CA VAL A 238 11.37 2.43 20.89
C VAL A 238 12.18 3.55 20.22
N TYR A 239 12.27 4.72 20.85
CA TYR A 239 13.04 5.87 20.34
C TYR A 239 14.57 5.69 20.45
N ASN A 240 15.04 4.75 21.27
CA ASN A 240 16.45 4.51 21.56
C ASN A 240 17.10 3.48 20.62
N PHE A 241 16.37 2.93 19.64
CA PHE A 241 16.94 2.01 18.65
C PHE A 241 17.97 2.67 17.73
N SER A 242 17.81 3.96 17.47
CA SER A 242 18.66 4.71 16.56
C SER A 242 18.94 6.11 17.07
N PHE A 243 20.06 6.67 16.65
CA PHE A 243 20.49 8.04 16.97
C PHE A 243 20.76 8.83 15.70
N ASP A 244 20.82 10.15 15.86
CA ASP A 244 21.22 11.08 14.80
C ASP A 244 22.69 11.48 15.05
N PRO A 245 23.65 11.01 14.24
CA PRO A 245 25.07 11.31 14.43
C PRO A 245 25.38 12.78 14.17
N ASP A 246 24.53 13.48 13.42
CA ASP A 246 24.72 14.88 13.03
C ASP A 246 23.94 15.85 13.95
N LYS A 247 23.41 15.36 15.10
CA LYS A 247 22.54 16.15 15.99
C LYS A 247 23.20 17.42 16.51
N ASP A 248 24.50 17.33 16.79
CA ASP A 248 25.29 18.40 17.40
C ASP A 248 26.18 19.12 16.36
N ASP A 249 26.07 18.77 15.06
CA ASP A 249 26.75 19.43 13.96
C ASP A 249 25.98 20.71 13.56
N PRO A 250 26.51 21.93 13.79
CA PRO A 250 25.80 23.19 13.54
C PRO A 250 25.42 23.38 12.07
N GLU A 251 26.23 22.88 11.13
CA GLU A 251 26.00 23.03 9.68
C GLU A 251 24.93 22.06 9.19
N LYS A 252 24.81 20.88 9.83
CA LYS A 252 23.85 19.84 9.44
C LYS A 252 22.59 19.79 10.28
N LYS A 253 22.51 20.57 11.36
CA LYS A 253 21.37 20.64 12.30
C LYS A 253 20.02 20.89 11.61
N ASN A 254 20.03 21.67 10.52
CA ASN A 254 18.84 22.03 9.73
C ASN A 254 18.68 21.22 8.42
N SER A 255 19.48 20.17 8.20
CA SER A 255 19.35 19.32 7.02
C SER A 255 17.96 18.66 6.97
N ARG A 256 17.29 18.75 5.81
CA ARG A 256 16.00 18.08 5.55
C ARG A 256 16.08 16.54 5.62
N ARG A 257 17.28 15.95 5.62
CA ARG A 257 17.51 14.50 5.75
C ARG A 257 18.42 14.19 6.94
N LYS A 258 17.82 13.91 8.09
CA LYS A 258 18.53 13.37 9.26
C LYS A 258 19.00 11.94 8.99
N ARG A 259 20.30 11.68 9.11
CA ARG A 259 20.90 10.36 8.85
C ARG A 259 20.84 9.48 10.08
N ARG A 260 19.73 8.78 10.32
CA ARG A 260 19.60 7.87 11.47
C ARG A 260 20.54 6.67 11.34
N ARG A 261 21.24 6.31 12.42
CA ARG A 261 22.05 5.08 12.54
C ARG A 261 21.52 4.19 13.66
N ILE A 262 21.59 2.87 13.46
CA ILE A 262 21.27 1.87 14.48
C ILE A 262 22.28 2.02 15.62
N ILE A 263 21.88 1.80 16.87
CA ILE A 263 22.80 1.87 18.01
C ILE A 263 23.94 0.83 17.87
N PRO A 264 25.20 1.16 18.21
CA PRO A 264 26.35 0.30 17.94
C PRO A 264 26.30 -1.08 18.60
N CYS A 265 25.59 -1.22 19.73
CA CYS A 265 25.47 -2.48 20.45
C CYS A 265 24.48 -3.46 19.83
N VAL A 266 23.61 -3.01 18.91
CA VAL A 266 22.62 -3.86 18.20
C VAL A 266 22.99 -4.03 16.73
N GLU A 267 23.63 -3.03 16.12
CA GLU A 267 24.02 -3.05 14.70
C GLU A 267 24.76 -4.33 14.24
N PRO A 268 25.68 -4.94 15.02
CA PRO A 268 26.38 -6.17 14.62
C PRO A 268 25.46 -7.39 14.39
N TYR A 269 24.26 -7.39 14.98
CA TYR A 269 23.28 -8.45 14.78
C TYR A 269 22.38 -8.20 13.56
N CYS A 270 22.38 -6.98 13.01
CA CYS A 270 21.60 -6.58 11.86
C CYS A 270 22.36 -6.87 10.56
N VAL A 271 22.46 -8.15 10.21
CA VAL A 271 23.16 -8.63 9.01
C VAL A 271 22.18 -9.05 7.91
N GLU A 272 22.65 -9.03 6.67
CA GLU A 272 21.86 -9.40 5.49
C GLU A 272 21.30 -10.83 5.61
N GLY A 273 20.01 -10.98 5.32
CA GLY A 273 19.30 -12.26 5.34
C GLY A 273 18.82 -12.74 6.73
N ARG A 274 19.23 -12.10 7.84
CA ARG A 274 18.76 -12.48 9.18
C ARG A 274 17.29 -12.08 9.40
N ASP A 275 16.51 -12.99 9.96
CA ASP A 275 15.15 -12.70 10.44
C ASP A 275 15.20 -11.86 11.72
N ILE A 276 14.57 -10.68 11.70
CA ILE A 276 14.39 -9.82 12.87
C ILE A 276 12.90 -9.65 13.15
N LYS A 277 12.47 -10.13 14.33
CA LYS A 277 11.08 -10.10 14.79
C LYS A 277 10.89 -8.96 15.78
N LEU A 278 10.11 -7.95 15.40
CA LEU A 278 9.76 -6.82 16.28
C LEU A 278 8.59 -7.21 17.17
N CYS A 279 8.80 -7.17 18.48
CA CYS A 279 7.86 -7.59 19.51
C CYS A 279 7.74 -6.48 20.57
N PHE A 280 7.10 -5.38 20.18
CA PHE A 280 6.93 -4.17 21.00
C PHE A 280 5.56 -4.10 21.66
N ASP A 281 5.45 -3.26 22.69
CA ASP A 281 4.21 -3.00 23.43
C ASP A 281 3.03 -2.62 22.54
N LYS A 282 1.83 -3.05 22.93
CA LYS A 282 0.57 -2.70 22.26
C LYS A 282 -0.06 -1.47 22.92
N ASP A 283 0.10 -0.30 22.30
CA ASP A 283 -0.53 0.95 22.73
C ASP A 283 -1.91 1.15 22.08
N GLU A 284 -2.94 1.39 22.89
CA GLU A 284 -4.31 1.66 22.43
C GLU A 284 -4.59 3.16 22.26
N LYS A 285 -3.82 4.03 22.94
CA LYS A 285 -4.02 5.49 22.88
C LYS A 285 -3.64 6.00 21.48
N PRO A 286 -4.54 6.66 20.72
CA PRO A 286 -4.31 6.93 19.30
C PRO A 286 -3.05 7.76 19.02
N LYS A 287 -2.78 8.78 19.84
CA LYS A 287 -1.56 9.61 19.72
C LYS A 287 -0.29 8.81 20.01
N THR A 288 -0.30 7.98 21.05
CA THR A 288 0.84 7.13 21.41
C THR A 288 1.08 6.09 20.33
N PHE A 289 0.02 5.40 19.90
CA PHE A 289 0.06 4.43 18.81
C PHE A 289 0.65 5.03 17.52
N LYS A 290 0.15 6.19 17.06
CA LYS A 290 0.68 6.86 15.85
C LYS A 290 2.17 7.19 15.98
N ASN A 291 2.60 7.62 17.17
CA ASN A 291 4.00 7.93 17.46
C ASN A 291 4.90 6.68 17.47
N VAL A 292 4.46 5.61 18.13
CA VAL A 292 5.17 4.32 18.19
C VAL A 292 5.23 3.67 16.81
N ALA A 293 4.12 3.62 16.08
CA ALA A 293 4.06 3.11 14.71
C ALA A 293 5.02 3.88 13.77
N LYS A 294 5.12 5.20 13.91
CA LYS A 294 6.10 6.01 13.16
C LYS A 294 7.54 5.57 13.47
N GLN A 295 7.86 5.31 14.73
CA GLN A 295 9.20 4.84 15.10
C GLN A 295 9.47 3.41 14.64
N LEU A 296 8.53 2.49 14.80
CA LEU A 296 8.64 1.13 14.26
C LEU A 296 8.80 1.12 12.74
N LYS A 297 8.13 2.02 12.01
CA LYS A 297 8.35 2.24 10.57
C LYS A 297 9.80 2.66 10.27
N SER A 298 10.35 3.58 11.06
CA SER A 298 11.76 3.99 10.96
C SER A 298 12.74 2.85 11.24
N ILE A 299 12.50 2.07 12.30
CA ILE A 299 13.29 0.88 12.66
C ILE A 299 13.25 -0.14 11.51
N GLY A 300 12.07 -0.46 10.99
CA GLY A 300 11.89 -1.38 9.88
C GLY A 300 12.69 -0.96 8.65
N PHE A 301 12.68 0.33 8.27
CA PHE A 301 13.49 0.82 7.15
C PHE A 301 15.00 0.73 7.39
N LEU A 302 15.47 1.03 8.61
CA LEU A 302 16.90 0.88 8.95
C LEU A 302 17.36 -0.58 8.85
N LEU A 303 16.56 -1.50 9.37
CA LEU A 303 16.82 -2.94 9.31
C LEU A 303 16.77 -3.49 7.88
N LYS A 304 15.78 -3.08 7.08
CA LYS A 304 15.71 -3.45 5.66
C LYS A 304 16.88 -2.87 4.86
N GLY A 305 17.35 -1.68 5.22
CA GLY A 305 18.57 -1.08 4.66
C GLY A 305 19.84 -1.89 4.96
N LYS A 306 19.84 -2.71 6.02
CA LYS A 306 20.90 -3.69 6.34
C LYS A 306 20.68 -5.06 5.68
N GLY A 307 19.61 -5.21 4.89
CA GLY A 307 19.26 -6.48 4.23
C GLY A 307 18.56 -7.49 5.15
N CYS A 308 18.09 -7.11 6.34
CA CYS A 308 17.40 -8.02 7.25
C CYS A 308 15.95 -8.32 6.79
N ASN A 309 15.47 -9.51 7.11
CA ASN A 309 14.07 -9.90 6.95
C ASN A 309 13.27 -9.46 8.17
N VAL A 310 12.54 -8.34 8.06
CA VAL A 310 11.81 -7.77 9.20
C VAL A 310 10.38 -8.30 9.28
N LYS A 311 10.01 -8.82 10.45
CA LYS A 311 8.66 -9.32 10.76
C LYS A 311 8.12 -8.69 12.05
N PHE A 312 6.81 -8.64 12.21
CA PHE A 312 6.11 -8.12 13.39
C PHE A 312 5.34 -9.23 14.08
N VAL A 313 5.56 -9.37 15.38
CA VAL A 313 4.78 -10.26 16.25
C VAL A 313 3.59 -9.48 16.77
N GLU A 314 2.38 -9.87 16.38
CA GLU A 314 1.13 -9.17 16.68
C GLU A 314 0.15 -10.08 17.44
N TRP A 315 -0.58 -9.49 18.37
CA TRP A 315 -1.67 -10.10 19.12
C TRP A 315 -2.67 -9.01 19.51
N GLU A 316 -3.85 -9.41 19.97
CA GLU A 316 -4.89 -8.47 20.40
C GLU A 316 -4.52 -7.81 21.74
N SER A 317 -4.65 -6.49 21.85
CA SER A 317 -4.16 -5.73 23.00
C SER A 317 -4.78 -6.15 24.34
N HIS A 318 -6.02 -6.65 24.33
CA HIS A 318 -6.70 -7.14 25.53
C HIS A 318 -6.07 -8.42 26.12
N LEU A 319 -5.30 -9.17 25.33
CA LEU A 319 -4.58 -10.36 25.82
C LEU A 319 -3.36 -9.99 26.68
N GLY A 320 -2.81 -8.78 26.48
CA GLY A 320 -1.65 -8.29 27.23
C GLY A 320 -0.98 -7.11 26.52
N LYS A 321 -0.51 -6.13 27.28
CA LYS A 321 0.18 -4.96 26.71
C LYS A 321 1.56 -5.34 26.19
N GLY A 322 2.36 -5.98 27.04
CA GLY A 322 3.67 -6.53 26.72
C GLY A 322 3.60 -8.02 26.37
N VAL A 323 4.69 -8.53 25.80
CA VAL A 323 4.81 -9.98 25.53
C VAL A 323 4.93 -10.79 26.83
N ASP A 324 5.50 -10.20 27.87
CA ASP A 324 5.51 -10.75 29.22
C ASP A 324 4.09 -10.88 29.77
N ASP A 325 3.26 -9.83 29.63
CA ASP A 325 1.84 -9.88 30.02
C ASP A 325 1.06 -10.94 29.22
N LEU A 326 1.34 -11.07 27.91
CA LEU A 326 0.70 -12.07 27.04
C LEU A 326 0.91 -13.50 27.58
N ILE A 327 2.15 -13.83 27.95
CA ILE A 327 2.53 -15.15 28.46
C ILE A 327 1.90 -15.37 29.84
N VAL A 328 1.94 -14.38 30.74
CA VAL A 328 1.36 -14.48 32.08
C VAL A 328 -0.15 -14.72 32.02
N ASN A 329 -0.86 -13.97 31.16
CA ASN A 329 -2.32 -14.01 31.10
C ASN A 329 -2.87 -15.21 30.32
N ASN A 330 -2.17 -15.70 29.30
CA ASN A 330 -2.72 -16.67 28.33
C ASN A 330 -1.83 -17.89 28.09
N GLY A 331 -0.66 -17.97 28.73
CA GLY A 331 0.30 -19.06 28.55
C GLY A 331 1.20 -18.92 27.32
N VAL A 332 2.22 -19.77 27.25
CA VAL A 332 3.27 -19.72 26.22
C VAL A 332 2.77 -20.14 24.84
N GLU A 333 1.74 -20.98 24.75
CA GLU A 333 1.20 -21.44 23.46
C GLU A 333 0.67 -20.28 22.61
N VAL A 334 0.09 -19.26 23.24
CA VAL A 334 -0.38 -18.05 22.54
C VAL A 334 0.79 -17.24 21.98
N LEU A 335 1.92 -17.18 22.70
CA LEU A 335 3.16 -16.61 22.17
C LEU A 335 3.67 -17.41 20.96
N HIS A 336 3.75 -18.74 21.07
CA HIS A 336 4.22 -19.60 19.99
C HIS A 336 3.42 -19.36 18.71
N LYS A 337 2.09 -19.34 18.82
CA LYS A 337 1.20 -19.00 17.72
C LYS A 337 1.46 -17.60 17.16
N ALA A 338 1.55 -16.56 18.00
CA ALA A 338 1.80 -15.20 17.54
C ALA A 338 3.15 -15.06 16.81
N VAL A 339 4.15 -15.85 17.20
CA VAL A 339 5.49 -15.87 16.59
C VAL A 339 5.51 -16.59 15.25
N GLU A 340 4.71 -17.66 15.10
CA GLU A 340 4.51 -18.38 13.85
C GLU A 340 3.72 -17.53 12.85
N GLU A 341 2.71 -16.82 13.32
CA GLU A 341 1.84 -15.92 12.54
C GLU A 341 2.46 -14.52 12.34
N ALA A 342 3.75 -14.34 12.64
CA ALA A 342 4.43 -13.06 12.52
C ALA A 342 4.40 -12.54 11.07
N ILE A 343 3.91 -11.31 10.90
CA ILE A 343 3.65 -10.73 9.58
C ILE A 343 4.84 -9.95 9.04
N SER A 344 4.94 -9.83 7.72
CA SER A 344 5.99 -9.04 7.06
C SER A 344 5.90 -7.54 7.39
N PHE A 345 7.03 -6.84 7.41
CA PHE A 345 7.07 -5.39 7.62
C PHE A 345 6.17 -4.63 6.63
N GLU A 346 6.21 -5.01 5.36
CA GLU A 346 5.41 -4.36 4.33
C GLU A 346 3.91 -4.56 4.57
N TYR A 347 3.47 -5.79 4.88
CA TYR A 347 2.06 -6.04 5.20
C TYR A 347 1.64 -5.30 6.48
N TRP A 348 2.48 -5.27 7.51
CA TRP A 348 2.23 -4.49 8.72
C TRP A 348 2.01 -3.00 8.41
N GLN A 349 2.82 -2.40 7.53
CA GLN A 349 2.63 -1.00 7.11
C GLN A 349 1.26 -0.76 6.45
N ALA A 350 0.80 -1.66 5.58
CA ALA A 350 -0.50 -1.55 4.95
C ALA A 350 -1.66 -1.81 5.93
N LYS A 351 -1.49 -2.75 6.87
CA LYS A 351 -2.45 -3.02 7.94
C LYS A 351 -2.70 -1.76 8.78
N LEU A 352 -1.67 -0.96 9.07
CA LEU A 352 -1.82 0.32 9.78
C LEU A 352 -2.74 1.30 9.04
N LEU A 353 -2.73 1.31 7.71
CA LEU A 353 -3.57 2.19 6.89
C LEU A 353 -5.05 1.78 6.90
N SER A 354 -5.34 0.56 7.37
CA SER A 354 -6.70 -0.02 7.40
C SER A 354 -7.36 0.10 8.78
N ARG A 355 -6.68 0.71 9.76
CA ARG A 355 -7.19 0.82 11.13
C ARG A 355 -8.09 2.04 11.29
N LEU A 356 -9.14 1.87 12.09
CA LEU A 356 -9.91 2.97 12.69
C LEU A 356 -9.41 3.10 14.12
N THR A 357 -8.60 4.13 14.39
CA THR A 357 -7.99 4.36 15.71
C THR A 357 -8.74 5.41 16.52
N ARG A 358 -9.76 6.05 15.93
CA ARG A 358 -10.60 7.02 16.64
C ARG A 358 -11.32 6.36 17.82
N LYS A 359 -11.43 7.09 18.93
CA LYS A 359 -12.17 6.65 20.11
C LYS A 359 -13.65 6.49 19.73
N ALA A 360 -14.24 5.35 20.06
CA ALA A 360 -15.66 5.13 19.88
C ALA A 360 -16.47 6.09 20.78
N ASN A 361 -17.44 6.78 20.19
CA ASN A 361 -18.50 7.49 20.92
C ASN A 361 -19.51 6.48 21.47
N GLN A 362 -19.80 5.45 20.68
CA GLN A 362 -20.62 4.31 21.06
C GLN A 362 -19.85 3.02 20.75
N ALA A 363 -19.46 2.29 21.78
CA ALA A 363 -18.86 0.97 21.66
C ALA A 363 -19.96 -0.08 21.86
N LEU A 364 -20.10 -0.99 20.90
CA LEU A 364 -21.10 -2.05 20.89
C LEU A 364 -20.39 -3.41 20.77
N ASP A 365 -21.02 -4.45 21.31
CA ASP A 365 -20.56 -5.82 21.13
C ASP A 365 -21.78 -6.74 20.98
N GLN A 366 -22.48 -6.57 19.86
CA GLN A 366 -23.73 -7.27 19.60
C GLN A 366 -23.87 -7.66 18.13
N ARG A 367 -24.56 -8.79 17.90
CA ARG A 367 -24.77 -9.34 16.56
C ARG A 367 -25.46 -8.35 15.64
N TYR A 368 -26.58 -7.78 16.07
CA TYR A 368 -27.33 -6.80 15.29
C TYR A 368 -27.20 -5.44 15.93
N LEU A 369 -26.84 -4.43 15.13
CA LEU A 369 -26.66 -3.05 15.59
C LEU A 369 -27.94 -2.46 16.19
N GLY A 370 -29.12 -2.85 15.68
CA GLY A 370 -30.40 -2.33 16.14
C GLY A 370 -30.59 -0.84 15.80
N GLU A 371 -31.44 -0.15 16.57
CA GLU A 371 -31.61 1.29 16.41
C GLU A 371 -30.43 2.06 17.01
N LEU A 372 -29.81 2.93 16.21
CA LEU A 372 -28.63 3.70 16.61
C LEU A 372 -29.05 5.05 17.23
N GLN A 373 -28.55 5.33 18.43
CA GLN A 373 -28.81 6.57 19.15
C GLN A 373 -27.79 7.63 18.77
N ILE A 374 -28.10 8.40 17.72
CA ILE A 374 -27.18 9.37 17.11
C ILE A 374 -27.68 10.79 17.42
N PRO A 375 -26.83 11.67 17.98
CA PRO A 375 -27.22 13.06 18.21
C PRO A 375 -27.52 13.78 16.86
N PRO A 376 -28.65 14.49 16.73
CA PRO A 376 -29.06 15.12 15.47
C PRO A 376 -28.05 16.13 14.90
N SER A 377 -27.27 16.79 15.77
CA SER A 377 -26.30 17.82 15.40
C SER A 377 -24.96 17.31 14.87
N VAL A 378 -24.77 15.98 14.81
CA VAL A 378 -23.51 15.39 14.35
C VAL A 378 -23.46 15.42 12.82
N PRO A 379 -22.44 16.06 12.21
CA PRO A 379 -22.35 16.18 10.76
C PRO A 379 -21.78 14.94 10.06
N VAL A 380 -20.95 14.14 10.75
CA VAL A 380 -20.34 12.92 10.18
C VAL A 380 -20.46 11.76 11.16
N ILE A 381 -21.05 10.67 10.71
CA ILE A 381 -21.26 9.44 11.47
C ILE A 381 -20.45 8.33 10.82
N ALA A 382 -19.58 7.68 11.58
CA ALA A 382 -18.75 6.58 11.14
C ALA A 382 -19.17 5.28 11.85
N ILE A 383 -19.74 4.33 11.11
CA ILE A 383 -20.24 3.04 11.60
C ILE A 383 -19.30 1.94 11.13
N LYS A 384 -18.51 1.40 12.06
CA LYS A 384 -17.69 0.21 11.83
C LYS A 384 -18.33 -1.02 12.46
N SER A 385 -18.78 -1.97 11.64
CA SER A 385 -19.38 -3.21 12.12
C SER A 385 -19.20 -4.35 11.11
N ALA A 386 -19.00 -5.58 11.63
CA ALA A 386 -18.70 -6.77 10.84
C ALA A 386 -19.78 -7.09 9.77
N LYS A 387 -19.48 -8.04 8.88
CA LYS A 387 -20.44 -8.47 7.84
C LYS A 387 -21.62 -9.19 8.49
N GLY A 388 -22.84 -8.94 8.00
CA GLY A 388 -24.05 -9.62 8.48
C GLY A 388 -24.59 -9.14 9.83
N THR A 389 -24.16 -7.97 10.31
CA THR A 389 -24.55 -7.41 11.62
C THR A 389 -25.70 -6.40 11.60
N GLY A 390 -26.46 -6.34 10.50
CA GLY A 390 -27.61 -5.44 10.43
C GLY A 390 -27.28 -3.97 10.10
N LYS A 391 -26.16 -3.66 9.43
CA LYS A 391 -25.77 -2.28 9.10
C LYS A 391 -26.84 -1.56 8.29
N THR A 392 -27.29 -2.17 7.20
CA THR A 392 -28.32 -1.61 6.33
C THR A 392 -29.65 -1.47 7.06
N GLU A 393 -30.00 -2.45 7.90
CA GLU A 393 -31.22 -2.47 8.72
C GLU A 393 -31.22 -1.32 9.74
N SER A 394 -30.05 -0.93 10.25
CA SER A 394 -29.89 0.19 11.18
C SER A 394 -30.09 1.56 10.51
N LEU A 395 -29.99 1.63 9.18
CA LEU A 395 -30.20 2.87 8.41
C LEU A 395 -31.69 3.12 8.12
N ILE A 396 -32.55 2.10 8.17
CA ILE A 396 -34.00 2.21 7.90
C ILE A 396 -34.66 3.31 8.75
N PRO A 397 -34.54 3.34 10.10
CA PRO A 397 -35.17 4.38 10.92
C PRO A 397 -34.60 5.78 10.63
N ILE A 398 -33.34 5.87 10.18
CA ILE A 398 -32.67 7.13 9.86
C ILE A 398 -33.24 7.72 8.57
N VAL A 399 -33.35 6.89 7.53
CA VAL A 399 -33.95 7.27 6.24
C VAL A 399 -35.40 7.69 6.45
N LYS A 400 -36.17 6.88 7.19
CA LYS A 400 -37.58 7.18 7.49
C LYS A 400 -37.74 8.54 8.16
N ARG A 401 -36.94 8.82 9.20
CA ARG A 401 -36.98 10.11 9.92
C ARG A 401 -36.63 11.28 9.02
N ALA A 402 -35.57 11.17 8.21
CA ALA A 402 -35.15 12.24 7.31
C ALA A 402 -36.27 12.58 6.29
N VAL A 403 -36.91 11.55 5.71
CA VAL A 403 -38.05 11.74 4.80
C VAL A 403 -39.25 12.37 5.52
N GLU A 404 -39.57 11.95 6.74
CA GLU A 404 -40.64 12.55 7.57
C GLU A 404 -40.34 14.02 7.93
N GLU A 405 -39.07 14.39 8.08
CA GLU A 405 -38.60 15.76 8.32
C GLU A 405 -38.53 16.60 7.02
N GLY A 406 -38.83 16.02 5.85
CA GLY A 406 -38.72 16.70 4.55
C GLY A 406 -37.29 16.91 4.08
N ARG A 407 -36.33 16.17 4.63
CA ARG A 407 -34.90 16.24 4.27
C ARG A 407 -34.58 15.19 3.21
N PRO A 408 -34.01 15.58 2.05
CA PRO A 408 -33.72 14.63 0.99
C PRO A 408 -32.62 13.64 1.41
N VAL A 409 -32.77 12.37 1.06
CA VAL A 409 -31.79 11.32 1.37
C VAL A 409 -31.08 10.86 0.10
N LEU A 410 -29.75 10.94 0.09
CA LEU A 410 -28.92 10.43 -1.01
C LEU A 410 -28.16 9.18 -0.60
N LEU A 411 -28.47 8.05 -1.24
CA LEU A 411 -27.75 6.80 -1.03
C LEU A 411 -26.73 6.56 -2.13
N LEU A 412 -25.45 6.63 -1.78
CA LEU A 412 -24.33 6.41 -2.69
C LEU A 412 -23.78 5.00 -2.56
N GLY A 413 -23.66 4.31 -3.69
CA GLY A 413 -22.94 3.04 -3.78
C GLY A 413 -22.05 2.95 -5.02
N HIS A 414 -21.47 1.76 -5.24
CA HIS A 414 -20.53 1.51 -6.32
C HIS A 414 -21.01 0.44 -7.34
N ARG A 415 -22.16 -0.22 -7.08
CA ARG A 415 -22.81 -1.14 -8.03
C ARG A 415 -24.32 -0.92 -8.08
N ILE A 416 -24.88 -0.94 -9.28
CA ILE A 416 -26.31 -0.64 -9.52
C ILE A 416 -27.22 -1.61 -8.75
N GLN A 417 -27.00 -2.93 -8.88
CA GLN A 417 -27.88 -3.93 -8.24
C GLN A 417 -27.84 -3.85 -6.71
N LEU A 418 -26.66 -3.65 -6.14
CA LEU A 418 -26.50 -3.46 -4.69
C LEU A 418 -27.27 -2.23 -4.20
N VAL A 419 -27.11 -1.08 -4.89
CA VAL A 419 -27.83 0.15 -4.53
C VAL A 419 -29.34 -0.05 -4.66
N LYS A 420 -29.82 -0.69 -5.74
CA LYS A 420 -31.25 -1.00 -5.92
C LYS A 420 -31.81 -1.85 -4.78
N ASP A 421 -31.09 -2.88 -4.36
CA ASP A 421 -31.51 -3.74 -3.26
C ASP A 421 -31.52 -3.00 -1.92
N ILE A 422 -30.54 -2.13 -1.66
CA ILE A 422 -30.53 -1.30 -0.45
C ILE A 422 -31.68 -0.30 -0.46
N CYS A 423 -31.88 0.44 -1.57
CA CYS A 423 -33.00 1.35 -1.78
C CYS A 423 -34.35 0.69 -1.44
N ARG A 424 -34.59 -0.51 -1.97
CA ARG A 424 -35.80 -1.29 -1.72
C ARG A 424 -36.02 -1.61 -0.23
N ARG A 425 -34.94 -1.83 0.53
CA ARG A 425 -35.00 -2.12 1.98
C ARG A 425 -35.23 -0.87 2.82
N VAL A 426 -34.59 0.24 2.47
CA VAL A 426 -34.69 1.50 3.24
C VAL A 426 -35.89 2.36 2.84
N GLY A 427 -36.64 1.96 1.80
CA GLY A 427 -37.82 2.69 1.33
C GLY A 427 -37.49 3.87 0.41
N LEU A 428 -36.36 3.84 -0.29
CA LEU A 428 -35.99 4.82 -1.31
C LEU A 428 -36.12 4.23 -2.70
N ASN A 429 -36.28 5.10 -3.70
CA ASN A 429 -36.23 4.72 -5.10
C ASN A 429 -34.79 4.81 -5.64
N TYR A 430 -34.48 4.05 -6.68
CA TYR A 430 -33.25 4.24 -7.45
C TYR A 430 -33.48 5.30 -8.53
N ILE A 431 -32.45 6.04 -8.94
CA ILE A 431 -32.58 7.18 -9.88
C ILE A 431 -33.39 6.89 -11.16
N THR A 432 -33.32 5.68 -11.72
CA THR A 432 -34.09 5.33 -12.92
C THR A 432 -35.60 5.28 -12.68
N ASP A 433 -36.02 5.06 -11.45
CA ASP A 433 -37.41 4.83 -11.06
C ASP A 433 -38.07 6.14 -10.58
N VAL A 434 -37.26 7.14 -10.23
CA VAL A 434 -37.68 8.44 -9.67
C VAL A 434 -38.09 9.45 -10.75
N ARG A 435 -37.48 9.40 -11.95
CA ARG A 435 -37.75 10.35 -13.04
C ARG A 435 -39.22 10.42 -13.47
N MET A 436 -40.02 9.42 -13.10
CA MET A 436 -41.44 9.34 -13.44
C MET A 436 -42.36 9.93 -12.36
N THR A 437 -41.84 10.38 -11.20
CA THR A 437 -42.65 10.85 -10.06
C THR A 437 -42.02 12.05 -9.33
N LYS A 438 -42.79 13.13 -9.11
CA LYS A 438 -42.32 14.33 -8.36
C LYS A 438 -41.96 14.03 -6.91
N GLU A 439 -42.69 13.14 -6.23
CA GLU A 439 -42.45 12.76 -4.83
C GLU A 439 -41.10 12.06 -4.61
N GLY A 440 -40.65 11.25 -5.57
CA GLY A 440 -39.37 10.56 -5.47
C GLY A 440 -38.15 11.50 -5.54
N MET A 441 -38.27 12.64 -6.23
CA MET A 441 -37.20 13.65 -6.26
C MET A 441 -37.14 14.44 -4.94
N LEU A 442 -38.28 14.66 -4.29
CA LEU A 442 -38.39 15.36 -3.01
C LEU A 442 -37.81 14.55 -1.84
N ASN A 443 -38.09 13.25 -1.78
CA ASN A 443 -37.60 12.37 -0.69
C ASN A 443 -36.12 11.98 -0.86
N GLY A 444 -35.58 12.12 -2.07
CA GLY A 444 -34.24 11.67 -2.44
C GLY A 444 -34.21 10.25 -3.01
N PHE A 445 -33.02 9.77 -3.37
CA PHE A 445 -32.83 8.54 -4.12
C PHE A 445 -31.46 7.89 -3.94
N GLY A 446 -31.33 6.65 -4.43
CA GLY A 446 -30.04 6.00 -4.58
C GLY A 446 -29.44 6.16 -5.97
N LEU A 447 -28.11 6.36 -6.03
CA LEU A 447 -27.34 6.30 -7.27
C LEU A 447 -25.97 5.64 -7.06
N VAL A 448 -25.37 5.22 -8.17
CA VAL A 448 -23.95 4.85 -8.19
C VAL A 448 -23.08 6.08 -8.39
N ILE A 449 -21.90 6.11 -7.76
CA ILE A 449 -20.99 7.26 -7.78
C ILE A 449 -20.59 7.70 -9.20
N ASN A 450 -20.63 6.79 -10.17
CA ASN A 450 -20.32 7.07 -11.59
C ASN A 450 -21.29 8.09 -12.19
N SER A 451 -22.50 8.21 -11.65
CA SER A 451 -23.53 9.11 -12.14
C SER A 451 -23.54 10.44 -11.38
N LEU A 452 -22.56 10.70 -10.53
CA LEU A 452 -22.45 11.95 -9.78
C LEU A 452 -21.81 13.06 -10.65
N HIS A 453 -22.42 13.38 -11.78
CA HIS A 453 -22.00 14.48 -12.65
C HIS A 453 -23.17 15.02 -13.50
N PRO A 454 -23.11 16.26 -14.00
CA PRO A 454 -24.21 16.91 -14.73
C PRO A 454 -24.60 16.24 -16.05
N GLU A 455 -23.67 15.56 -16.72
CA GLU A 455 -23.92 14.86 -17.99
C GLU A 455 -24.50 13.44 -17.79
N SER A 456 -24.62 12.98 -16.55
CA SER A 456 -25.17 11.66 -16.27
C SER A 456 -26.65 11.60 -16.60
N GLN A 457 -27.21 10.38 -16.65
CA GLN A 457 -28.66 10.20 -16.67
C GLN A 457 -29.36 10.82 -15.45
N ALA A 458 -28.64 11.11 -14.36
CA ALA A 458 -29.22 11.79 -13.21
C ALA A 458 -29.27 13.31 -13.39
N GLN A 459 -28.48 13.88 -14.31
CA GLN A 459 -28.21 15.32 -14.40
C GLN A 459 -27.88 15.91 -13.03
N PHE A 460 -27.00 15.23 -12.30
CA PHE A 460 -26.76 15.51 -10.89
C PHE A 460 -26.16 16.90 -10.69
N ASN A 461 -26.72 17.65 -9.75
CA ASN A 461 -26.23 18.93 -9.25
C ASN A 461 -26.23 18.91 -7.72
N ALA A 462 -25.07 19.07 -7.09
CA ALA A 462 -24.91 19.03 -5.64
C ALA A 462 -25.60 20.20 -4.90
N GLU A 463 -25.89 21.31 -5.59
CA GLU A 463 -26.58 22.46 -4.99
C GLU A 463 -28.04 22.14 -4.62
N ASP A 464 -28.65 21.17 -5.31
CA ASP A 464 -30.03 20.72 -5.05
C ASP A 464 -30.15 19.87 -3.76
N TRP A 465 -29.02 19.59 -3.08
CA TRP A 465 -28.91 18.69 -1.92
C TRP A 465 -28.52 19.42 -0.63
N GLU A 466 -28.92 20.69 -0.50
CA GLU A 466 -28.79 21.41 0.77
C GLU A 466 -29.57 20.71 1.89
N ASP A 467 -28.99 20.63 3.08
CA ASP A 467 -29.55 19.94 4.27
C ASP A 467 -29.86 18.44 4.07
N ALA A 468 -29.29 17.82 3.04
CA ALA A 468 -29.49 16.41 2.75
C ALA A 468 -28.84 15.47 3.78
N VAL A 469 -29.40 14.26 3.90
CA VAL A 469 -28.76 13.12 4.54
C VAL A 469 -28.07 12.26 3.48
N VAL A 470 -26.74 12.21 3.52
CA VAL A 470 -25.95 11.39 2.61
C VAL A 470 -25.55 10.09 3.29
N ILE A 471 -25.86 8.96 2.66
CA ILE A 471 -25.52 7.61 3.14
C ILE A 471 -24.56 6.97 2.16
N ILE A 472 -23.39 6.57 2.65
CA ILE A 472 -22.40 5.81 1.90
C ILE A 472 -22.22 4.45 2.56
N ASP A 473 -22.91 3.45 2.03
CA ASP A 473 -22.72 2.05 2.43
C ASP A 473 -21.54 1.44 1.65
N GLU A 474 -20.78 0.57 2.33
CA GLU A 474 -19.46 0.11 1.87
C GLU A 474 -18.53 1.29 1.49
N ALA A 475 -18.43 2.28 2.40
CA ALA A 475 -17.76 3.56 2.17
C ALA A 475 -16.34 3.45 1.61
N GLU A 476 -15.53 2.48 2.08
CA GLU A 476 -14.17 2.28 1.57
C GLU A 476 -14.19 1.89 0.07
N GLN A 477 -15.16 1.07 -0.33
CA GLN A 477 -15.31 0.63 -1.73
C GLN A 477 -15.83 1.76 -2.62
N VAL A 478 -16.78 2.57 -2.14
CA VAL A 478 -17.29 3.72 -2.91
C VAL A 478 -16.20 4.75 -3.17
N ILE A 479 -15.44 5.13 -2.14
CA ILE A 479 -14.32 6.07 -2.27
C ILE A 479 -13.25 5.50 -3.19
N TRP A 480 -12.89 4.22 -3.03
CA TRP A 480 -11.91 3.58 -3.92
C TRP A 480 -12.40 3.51 -5.37
N HIS A 481 -13.69 3.22 -5.60
CA HIS A 481 -14.27 3.18 -6.94
C HIS A 481 -14.15 4.53 -7.64
N MET A 482 -14.55 5.61 -6.96
CA MET A 482 -14.44 6.98 -7.44
C MET A 482 -13.00 7.35 -7.84
N LEU A 483 -12.02 6.94 -7.02
CA LEU A 483 -10.61 7.28 -7.21
C LEU A 483 -9.84 6.38 -8.19
N SER A 484 -10.37 5.21 -8.57
CA SER A 484 -9.58 4.21 -9.33
C SER A 484 -10.28 3.62 -10.55
N CYS A 485 -11.62 3.64 -10.60
CA CYS A 485 -12.37 2.96 -11.65
C CYS A 485 -12.26 3.65 -13.01
N ASN A 486 -12.05 2.84 -14.07
CA ASN A 486 -11.94 3.35 -15.44
C ASN A 486 -13.22 4.03 -15.95
N THR A 487 -14.39 3.59 -15.49
CA THR A 487 -15.68 4.16 -15.92
C THR A 487 -15.88 5.59 -15.42
N CYS A 488 -15.22 5.98 -14.32
CA CYS A 488 -15.25 7.36 -13.84
C CYS A 488 -14.30 8.27 -14.62
N LYS A 489 -13.34 7.72 -15.39
CA LYS A 489 -12.20 8.49 -15.93
C LYS A 489 -12.63 9.69 -16.79
N GLY A 490 -13.66 9.54 -17.62
CA GLY A 490 -14.13 10.63 -18.49
C GLY A 490 -14.76 11.81 -17.74
N HIS A 491 -15.31 11.57 -16.55
CA HIS A 491 -16.01 12.59 -15.77
C HIS A 491 -15.46 12.72 -14.35
N ARG A 492 -14.24 12.24 -14.07
CA ARG A 492 -13.75 12.08 -12.70
C ARG A 492 -13.64 13.40 -11.96
N ILE A 493 -13.17 14.44 -12.66
CA ILE A 493 -13.06 15.77 -12.08
C ILE A 493 -14.44 16.35 -11.78
N ALA A 494 -15.41 16.18 -12.69
CA ALA A 494 -16.80 16.57 -12.42
C ALA A 494 -17.34 15.82 -11.20
N ILE A 495 -17.11 14.50 -11.11
CA ILE A 495 -17.49 13.69 -9.95
C ILE A 495 -16.83 14.19 -8.67
N PHE A 496 -15.55 14.58 -8.69
CA PHE A 496 -14.89 15.13 -7.51
C PHE A 496 -15.52 16.45 -7.08
N LYS A 497 -15.83 17.36 -8.01
CA LYS A 497 -16.48 18.63 -7.73
C LYS A 497 -17.86 18.43 -7.10
N GLU A 498 -18.71 17.61 -7.72
CA GLU A 498 -20.05 17.31 -7.20
C GLU A 498 -19.98 16.58 -5.86
N PHE A 499 -19.06 15.63 -5.68
CA PHE A 499 -18.90 14.92 -4.41
C PHE A 499 -18.45 15.85 -3.29
N ASP A 500 -17.47 16.70 -3.55
CA ASP A 500 -16.96 17.67 -2.59
C ASP A 500 -18.05 18.68 -2.17
N ALA A 501 -18.77 19.25 -3.15
CA ALA A 501 -19.91 20.13 -2.89
C ALA A 501 -21.02 19.43 -2.11
N LEU A 502 -21.41 18.21 -2.51
CA LEU A 502 -22.43 17.41 -1.84
C LEU A 502 -22.08 17.17 -0.37
N ILE A 503 -20.84 16.74 -0.10
CA ILE A 503 -20.41 16.47 1.29
C ILE A 503 -20.38 17.76 2.11
N ARG A 504 -19.99 18.90 1.54
CA ARG A 504 -20.04 20.20 2.23
C ARG A 504 -21.47 20.62 2.57
N ASN A 505 -22.40 20.47 1.63
CA ASN A 505 -23.78 20.96 1.74
C ASN A 505 -24.68 20.04 2.58
N ALA A 506 -24.41 18.73 2.58
CA ALA A 506 -25.16 17.75 3.36
C ALA A 506 -25.10 18.05 4.85
N SER A 507 -26.23 18.01 5.57
CA SER A 507 -26.22 18.23 7.02
C SER A 507 -25.67 17.03 7.78
N GLN A 508 -25.89 15.81 7.29
CA GLN A 508 -25.33 14.59 7.87
C GLN A 508 -24.77 13.64 6.81
N VAL A 509 -23.60 13.07 7.08
CA VAL A 509 -22.96 12.05 6.25
C VAL A 509 -22.73 10.78 7.05
N TYR A 510 -23.33 9.67 6.61
CA TYR A 510 -23.18 8.34 7.19
C TYR A 510 -22.20 7.50 6.39
N LEU A 511 -21.16 7.01 7.06
CA LEU A 511 -20.17 6.09 6.49
C LEU A 511 -20.32 4.73 7.16
N ALA A 512 -20.83 3.73 6.45
CA ALA A 512 -21.00 2.38 6.97
C ALA A 512 -20.06 1.40 6.25
N ASP A 513 -19.21 0.70 7.01
CA ASP A 513 -18.31 -0.32 6.42
C ASP A 513 -17.81 -1.30 7.50
N ALA A 514 -17.51 -2.55 7.11
CA ALA A 514 -16.79 -3.49 7.98
C ALA A 514 -15.29 -3.16 8.05
N ASP A 515 -14.72 -2.66 6.96
CA ASP A 515 -13.31 -2.36 6.81
C ASP A 515 -13.00 -0.86 7.00
N LEU A 516 -13.93 -0.09 7.59
CA LEU A 516 -13.80 1.36 7.78
C LEU A 516 -12.49 1.72 8.48
N SER A 517 -11.79 2.73 7.94
CA SER A 517 -10.48 3.19 8.43
C SER A 517 -10.45 4.69 8.74
N ASP A 518 -9.43 5.11 9.49
CA ASP A 518 -9.15 6.53 9.73
C ASP A 518 -9.01 7.30 8.41
N LEU A 519 -8.50 6.67 7.33
CA LEU A 519 -8.26 7.33 6.05
C LEU A 519 -9.55 7.85 5.42
N SER A 520 -10.58 7.00 5.33
CA SER A 520 -11.87 7.35 4.74
C SER A 520 -12.65 8.31 5.62
N VAL A 521 -12.63 8.12 6.94
CA VAL A 521 -13.28 9.02 7.88
C VAL A 521 -12.63 10.40 7.85
N ASP A 522 -11.29 10.48 7.91
CA ASP A 522 -10.55 11.74 7.85
C ASP A 522 -10.78 12.46 6.51
N PHE A 523 -10.89 11.72 5.40
CA PHE A 523 -11.19 12.30 4.10
C PHE A 523 -12.53 13.06 4.12
N ILE A 524 -13.60 12.38 4.53
CA ILE A 524 -14.95 12.96 4.58
C ILE A 524 -15.03 14.10 5.59
N CYS A 525 -14.44 13.94 6.77
CA CYS A 525 -14.38 15.00 7.78
C CYS A 525 -13.66 16.25 7.26
N ASN A 526 -12.59 16.10 6.47
CA ASN A 526 -11.88 17.24 5.88
C ASN A 526 -12.71 17.94 4.80
N LEU A 527 -13.43 17.19 3.94
CA LEU A 527 -14.34 17.80 2.96
C LEU A 527 -15.47 18.57 3.65
N LYS A 528 -16.00 18.05 4.76
CA LYS A 528 -17.06 18.67 5.59
C LYS A 528 -16.55 19.85 6.46
N GLY A 529 -15.34 20.37 6.23
CA GLY A 529 -14.81 21.53 6.95
C GLY A 529 -14.00 21.21 8.22
N GLY A 530 -13.43 20.02 8.32
CA GLY A 530 -12.53 19.64 9.43
C GLY A 530 -13.27 19.21 10.71
N VAL A 531 -14.47 18.65 10.58
CA VAL A 531 -15.32 18.25 11.72
C VAL A 531 -14.80 17.00 12.43
N THR A 532 -15.25 16.81 13.69
CA THR A 532 -15.00 15.56 14.43
C THR A 532 -16.15 14.58 14.18
N PRO A 533 -15.88 13.33 13.75
CA PRO A 533 -16.92 12.34 13.50
C PRO A 533 -17.46 11.77 14.81
N TYR A 534 -18.71 11.30 14.78
CA TYR A 534 -19.27 10.40 15.79
C TYR A 534 -19.03 8.95 15.37
N VAL A 535 -18.24 8.23 16.17
CA VAL A 535 -17.79 6.88 15.84
C VAL A 535 -18.58 5.83 16.60
N ILE A 536 -19.24 4.95 15.85
CA ILE A 536 -19.89 3.74 16.34
C ILE A 536 -19.00 2.57 15.97
N LEU A 537 -18.48 1.87 16.97
CA LEU A 537 -17.61 0.71 16.79
C LEU A 537 -18.29 -0.51 17.39
N ASN A 538 -18.68 -1.46 16.55
CA ASN A 538 -19.18 -2.76 17.00
C ASN A 538 -18.05 -3.80 16.92
N SER A 539 -17.61 -4.30 18.08
CA SER A 539 -16.55 -5.30 18.20
C SER A 539 -17.02 -6.74 17.99
N TYR A 540 -18.32 -6.95 17.76
CA TYR A 540 -18.90 -8.28 17.62
C TYR A 540 -18.20 -9.12 16.54
N ARG A 541 -17.81 -10.33 16.93
CA ARG A 541 -17.28 -11.37 16.05
C ARG A 541 -18.34 -12.45 15.91
N ASN A 542 -18.67 -12.80 14.68
CA ASN A 542 -19.76 -13.74 14.42
C ASN A 542 -19.27 -15.19 14.51
N GLU A 543 -19.20 -15.72 15.73
CA GLU A 543 -18.80 -17.11 16.01
C GLU A 543 -19.71 -18.13 15.30
N ASP A 544 -21.01 -17.87 15.21
CA ASP A 544 -21.97 -18.76 14.50
C ASP A 544 -21.67 -18.93 13.00
N SER A 545 -20.99 -17.96 12.40
CA SER A 545 -20.57 -17.99 10.99
C SER A 545 -19.07 -18.25 10.81
N ALA A 546 -18.35 -18.45 11.92
CA ALA A 546 -16.93 -18.73 11.88
C ALA A 546 -16.72 -20.13 11.31
N TYR A 547 -16.23 -20.18 10.07
CA TYR A 547 -15.87 -21.42 9.43
C TYR A 547 -14.40 -21.78 9.66
N ARG A 548 -14.12 -23.06 9.43
CA ARG A 548 -12.77 -23.58 9.36
C ARG A 548 -12.28 -23.56 7.92
N TYR A 549 -11.01 -23.20 7.72
CA TYR A 549 -10.38 -23.22 6.40
C TYR A 549 -9.04 -23.94 6.42
N GLN A 550 -8.66 -24.47 5.27
CA GLN A 550 -7.35 -25.04 5.03
C GLN A 550 -6.69 -24.33 3.85
N GLN A 551 -5.45 -23.88 4.06
CA GLN A 551 -4.63 -23.30 3.02
C GLN A 551 -4.04 -24.39 2.13
N LEU A 552 -4.25 -24.26 0.82
CA LEU A 552 -3.70 -25.13 -0.21
C LEU A 552 -2.44 -24.52 -0.81
N ASN A 553 -1.48 -25.35 -1.17
CA ASN A 553 -0.20 -24.91 -1.71
C ASN A 553 -0.25 -24.69 -3.22
N LYS A 554 -1.14 -25.40 -3.91
CA LYS A 554 -1.26 -25.37 -5.38
C LYS A 554 -2.72 -25.28 -5.83
N PRO A 555 -3.02 -24.62 -6.95
CA PRO A 555 -4.39 -24.50 -7.44
C PRO A 555 -4.99 -25.85 -7.86
N GLU A 556 -4.18 -26.78 -8.38
CA GLU A 556 -4.63 -28.13 -8.73
C GLU A 556 -5.12 -28.96 -7.53
N GLU A 557 -4.66 -28.65 -6.31
CA GLU A 557 -5.16 -29.29 -5.08
C GLU A 557 -6.62 -28.91 -4.83
N ALA A 558 -7.02 -27.68 -5.19
CA ALA A 558 -8.39 -27.21 -5.03
C ALA A 558 -9.35 -27.94 -5.97
N LEU A 559 -8.97 -28.10 -7.25
CA LEU A 559 -9.77 -28.87 -8.20
C LEU A 559 -9.86 -30.35 -7.79
N ALA A 560 -8.74 -30.95 -7.37
CA ALA A 560 -8.74 -32.32 -6.86
C ALA A 560 -9.62 -32.48 -5.62
N GLN A 561 -9.68 -31.48 -4.74
CA GLN A 561 -10.59 -31.48 -3.59
C GLN A 561 -12.06 -31.45 -4.04
N ALA A 562 -12.42 -30.59 -4.99
CA ALA A 562 -13.79 -30.50 -5.50
C ALA A 562 -14.25 -31.82 -6.14
N ILE A 563 -13.39 -32.44 -6.96
CA ILE A 563 -13.62 -33.75 -7.59
C ILE A 563 -13.80 -34.84 -6.52
N ALA A 564 -12.91 -34.87 -5.52
CA ALA A 564 -12.98 -35.87 -4.45
C ALA A 564 -14.26 -35.74 -3.62
N GLU A 565 -14.66 -34.51 -3.29
CA GLU A 565 -15.88 -34.24 -2.52
C GLU A 565 -17.13 -34.67 -3.29
N TYR A 566 -17.21 -34.33 -4.59
CA TYR A 566 -18.33 -34.73 -5.43
C TYR A 566 -18.39 -36.26 -5.60
N LYS A 567 -17.24 -36.91 -5.79
CA LYS A 567 -17.15 -38.38 -5.87
C LYS A 567 -17.61 -39.08 -4.59
N ALA A 568 -17.46 -38.44 -3.43
CA ALA A 568 -17.96 -38.93 -2.15
C ALA A 568 -19.47 -38.68 -1.93
N GLY A 569 -20.16 -38.10 -2.91
CA GLY A 569 -21.58 -37.74 -2.85
C GLY A 569 -21.86 -36.38 -2.22
N GLY A 570 -20.82 -35.55 -2.02
CA GLY A 570 -20.95 -34.17 -1.55
C GLY A 570 -21.36 -33.19 -2.66
N LYS A 571 -21.64 -31.95 -2.26
CA LYS A 571 -21.98 -30.84 -3.16
C LYS A 571 -21.07 -29.65 -2.92
N VAL A 572 -20.60 -29.03 -3.99
CA VAL A 572 -19.47 -28.10 -3.91
C VAL A 572 -19.87 -26.69 -4.35
N PHE A 573 -19.54 -25.69 -3.53
CA PHE A 573 -19.48 -24.31 -3.99
C PHE A 573 -18.03 -23.97 -4.35
N PHE A 574 -17.79 -23.61 -5.61
CA PHE A 574 -16.46 -23.33 -6.14
C PHE A 574 -16.30 -21.85 -6.49
N ALA A 575 -15.46 -21.13 -5.75
CA ALA A 575 -15.11 -19.75 -6.02
C ALA A 575 -13.82 -19.66 -6.86
N CYS A 576 -13.88 -19.01 -8.02
CA CYS A 576 -12.71 -18.77 -8.86
C CYS A 576 -12.60 -17.30 -9.28
N SER A 577 -11.39 -16.87 -9.60
CA SER A 577 -11.07 -15.46 -9.89
C SER A 577 -10.94 -15.13 -11.39
N GLY A 578 -11.19 -16.10 -12.28
CA GLY A 578 -11.09 -15.92 -13.72
C GLY A 578 -12.28 -16.51 -14.47
N GLN A 579 -12.61 -15.92 -15.62
CA GLN A 579 -13.65 -16.40 -16.54
C GLN A 579 -13.14 -16.55 -17.98
N LYS A 580 -11.93 -16.07 -18.28
CA LYS A 580 -11.41 -16.02 -19.65
C LYS A 580 -11.19 -17.43 -20.22
N PRO A 581 -11.55 -17.69 -21.49
CA PRO A 581 -11.33 -18.99 -22.14
C PRO A 581 -9.87 -19.49 -22.07
N GLY A 582 -8.88 -18.60 -22.27
CA GLY A 582 -7.46 -18.97 -22.16
C GLY A 582 -6.93 -19.18 -20.74
N SER A 583 -7.74 -18.99 -19.69
CA SER A 583 -7.31 -19.15 -18.30
C SER A 583 -7.51 -20.58 -17.83
N LYS A 584 -6.43 -21.27 -17.46
CA LYS A 584 -6.50 -22.64 -16.91
C LYS A 584 -7.52 -22.80 -15.78
N TRP A 585 -7.60 -21.81 -14.90
CA TRP A 585 -8.52 -21.80 -13.74
C TRP A 585 -9.74 -20.90 -13.97
N GLY A 586 -10.14 -20.73 -15.23
CA GLY A 586 -11.37 -20.01 -15.59
C GLY A 586 -12.61 -20.82 -15.22
N ALA A 587 -13.69 -20.15 -14.82
CA ALA A 587 -14.94 -20.77 -14.39
C ALA A 587 -15.44 -21.83 -15.39
N GLY A 588 -15.51 -21.50 -16.69
CA GLY A 588 -15.92 -22.43 -17.73
C GLY A 588 -14.96 -23.62 -17.94
N ASN A 589 -13.66 -23.44 -17.74
CA ASN A 589 -12.67 -24.52 -17.89
C ASN A 589 -12.70 -25.47 -16.70
N ILE A 590 -12.94 -24.96 -15.49
CA ILE A 590 -13.18 -25.78 -14.29
C ILE A 590 -14.49 -26.57 -14.47
N ALA A 591 -15.55 -25.91 -14.95
CA ALA A 591 -16.83 -26.57 -15.22
C ALA A 591 -16.67 -27.72 -16.23
N LYS A 592 -16.00 -27.46 -17.36
CA LYS A 592 -15.71 -28.49 -18.37
C LYS A 592 -14.87 -29.64 -17.82
N ALA A 593 -13.80 -29.35 -17.08
CA ALA A 593 -12.96 -30.40 -16.49
C ALA A 593 -13.74 -31.34 -15.56
N ILE A 594 -14.66 -30.80 -14.76
CA ILE A 594 -15.52 -31.60 -13.88
C ILE A 594 -16.63 -32.31 -14.68
N GLN A 595 -17.23 -31.66 -15.68
CA GLN A 595 -18.27 -32.25 -16.53
C GLN A 595 -17.74 -33.43 -17.35
N ASP A 596 -16.51 -33.34 -17.87
CA ASP A 596 -15.86 -34.40 -18.64
C ASP A 596 -15.59 -35.64 -17.77
N GLU A 597 -15.31 -35.45 -16.46
CA GLU A 597 -15.15 -36.54 -15.49
C GLU A 597 -16.50 -37.08 -14.99
N PHE A 598 -17.50 -36.21 -14.85
CA PHE A 598 -18.84 -36.55 -14.36
C PHE A 598 -19.96 -36.02 -15.29
N PRO A 599 -20.25 -36.70 -16.41
CA PRO A 599 -21.23 -36.23 -17.40
C PRO A 599 -22.66 -36.04 -16.87
N GLY A 600 -23.01 -36.69 -15.76
CA GLY A 600 -24.32 -36.58 -15.10
C GLY A 600 -24.41 -35.50 -14.01
N ALA A 601 -23.33 -34.77 -13.72
CA ALA A 601 -23.33 -33.74 -12.68
C ALA A 601 -24.14 -32.51 -13.10
N ASN A 602 -24.95 -31.96 -12.19
CA ASN A 602 -25.64 -30.68 -12.42
C ASN A 602 -24.71 -29.52 -12.03
N ILE A 603 -23.93 -29.05 -13.00
CA ILE A 603 -22.97 -27.96 -12.81
C ILE A 603 -23.58 -26.63 -13.29
N CYS A 604 -23.56 -25.63 -12.42
CA CYS A 604 -24.04 -24.28 -12.71
C CYS A 604 -22.85 -23.30 -12.71
N VAL A 605 -22.75 -22.43 -13.73
CA VAL A 605 -21.66 -21.44 -13.82
C VAL A 605 -22.24 -20.03 -13.73
N VAL A 606 -21.84 -19.29 -12.68
CA VAL A 606 -22.30 -17.92 -12.42
C VAL A 606 -21.13 -16.96 -12.61
N ASP A 607 -21.06 -16.34 -13.78
CA ASP A 607 -20.11 -15.28 -14.11
C ASP A 607 -20.81 -14.10 -14.83
N SER A 608 -20.05 -13.08 -15.23
CA SER A 608 -20.64 -11.89 -15.87
C SER A 608 -21.24 -12.18 -17.25
N GLU A 609 -20.81 -13.27 -17.91
CA GLU A 609 -21.23 -13.64 -19.25
C GLU A 609 -22.45 -14.54 -19.19
N THR A 610 -22.44 -15.58 -18.33
CA THR A 610 -23.56 -16.52 -18.17
C THR A 610 -24.82 -15.85 -17.61
N VAL A 611 -24.67 -14.95 -16.63
CA VAL A 611 -25.81 -14.20 -16.06
C VAL A 611 -26.45 -13.27 -17.09
N ALA A 612 -25.66 -12.79 -18.05
CA ALA A 612 -26.11 -11.87 -19.08
C ALA A 612 -26.55 -12.57 -20.38
N ASP A 613 -26.49 -13.90 -20.47
CA ASP A 613 -26.84 -14.66 -21.68
C ASP A 613 -28.27 -15.21 -21.57
N PRO A 614 -29.24 -14.69 -22.34
CA PRO A 614 -30.64 -15.14 -22.28
C PRO A 614 -30.86 -16.60 -22.68
N SER A 615 -29.90 -17.24 -23.34
CA SER A 615 -29.97 -18.65 -23.73
C SER A 615 -29.62 -19.62 -22.60
N ARG A 616 -29.10 -19.11 -21.47
CA ARG A 616 -28.59 -19.89 -20.35
C ARG A 616 -29.61 -19.96 -19.20
N PRO A 617 -29.72 -21.11 -18.49
CA PRO A 617 -30.52 -21.21 -17.27
C PRO A 617 -30.13 -20.18 -16.19
N GLU A 618 -28.86 -19.78 -16.14
CA GLU A 618 -28.28 -18.83 -15.20
C GLU A 618 -28.63 -17.36 -15.52
N HIS A 619 -29.34 -17.09 -16.62
CA HIS A 619 -29.73 -15.74 -17.00
C HIS A 619 -30.50 -15.03 -15.87
N GLY A 620 -30.03 -13.86 -15.48
CA GLY A 620 -30.64 -13.07 -14.41
C GLY A 620 -30.70 -13.80 -13.05
N CYS A 621 -29.88 -14.84 -12.83
CA CYS A 621 -29.98 -15.67 -11.63
C CYS A 621 -29.67 -14.94 -10.32
N ILE A 622 -29.06 -13.74 -10.36
CA ILE A 622 -28.66 -12.99 -9.16
C ILE A 622 -29.83 -12.72 -8.22
N THR A 623 -31.03 -12.44 -8.74
CA THR A 623 -32.23 -12.19 -7.92
C THR A 623 -32.90 -13.48 -7.41
N ARG A 624 -32.56 -14.62 -8.00
CA ARG A 624 -33.10 -15.97 -7.70
C ARG A 624 -31.98 -16.97 -7.40
N LEU A 625 -30.88 -16.49 -6.80
CA LEU A 625 -29.65 -17.25 -6.71
C LEU A 625 -29.81 -18.48 -5.81
N ASN A 626 -30.54 -18.34 -4.70
CA ASN A 626 -30.82 -19.45 -3.78
C ASN A 626 -31.63 -20.57 -4.47
N ASP A 627 -32.66 -20.20 -5.24
CA ASP A 627 -33.49 -21.17 -5.96
C ASP A 627 -32.70 -21.95 -7.00
N MET A 628 -31.84 -21.26 -7.75
CA MET A 628 -30.96 -21.91 -8.73
C MET A 628 -29.90 -22.77 -8.02
N ALA A 629 -29.22 -22.21 -7.02
CA ALA A 629 -28.18 -22.91 -6.27
C ALA A 629 -28.69 -24.21 -5.62
N SER A 630 -29.94 -24.23 -5.14
CA SER A 630 -30.56 -25.41 -4.52
C SER A 630 -30.69 -26.62 -5.46
N LYS A 631 -30.62 -26.40 -6.78
CA LYS A 631 -30.76 -27.43 -7.82
C LYS A 631 -29.42 -27.89 -8.36
N CYS A 632 -28.34 -27.21 -8.04
CA CYS A 632 -27.01 -27.55 -8.51
C CYS A 632 -26.39 -28.61 -7.61
N ASP A 633 -25.49 -29.43 -8.15
CA ASP A 633 -24.58 -30.24 -7.34
C ASP A 633 -23.26 -29.50 -7.13
N ILE A 634 -22.85 -28.74 -8.15
CA ILE A 634 -21.66 -27.90 -8.13
C ILE A 634 -22.03 -26.52 -8.65
N LEU A 635 -21.80 -25.50 -7.82
CA LEU A 635 -21.99 -24.10 -8.20
C LEU A 635 -20.63 -23.42 -8.32
N ILE A 636 -20.24 -23.08 -9.55
CA ILE A 636 -18.98 -22.39 -9.84
C ILE A 636 -19.28 -20.91 -10.03
N ALA A 637 -18.62 -20.06 -9.25
CA ALA A 637 -18.86 -18.63 -9.28
C ALA A 637 -17.59 -17.81 -9.47
N SER A 638 -17.68 -16.84 -10.37
CA SER A 638 -16.66 -15.80 -10.58
C SER A 638 -16.93 -14.57 -9.68
N PRO A 639 -16.15 -13.48 -9.79
CA PRO A 639 -16.37 -12.25 -9.01
C PRO A 639 -17.76 -11.58 -9.20
N VAL A 640 -18.65 -12.11 -10.03
CA VAL A 640 -19.99 -11.54 -10.23
C VAL A 640 -20.84 -11.55 -8.94
N ILE A 641 -20.62 -12.51 -8.04
CA ILE A 641 -21.29 -12.59 -6.72
C ILE A 641 -20.48 -11.97 -5.57
N GLU A 642 -19.50 -11.12 -5.89
CA GLU A 642 -18.59 -10.51 -4.92
C GLU A 642 -19.31 -9.63 -3.89
N THR A 643 -20.30 -8.84 -4.32
CA THR A 643 -21.09 -7.94 -3.44
C THR A 643 -22.59 -8.13 -3.65
N GLY A 644 -23.38 -7.85 -2.60
CA GLY A 644 -24.84 -7.75 -2.70
C GLY A 644 -25.66 -9.05 -2.74
N VAL A 645 -25.06 -10.24 -2.64
CA VAL A 645 -25.83 -11.51 -2.66
C VAL A 645 -25.50 -12.40 -1.45
N SER A 646 -26.48 -13.13 -0.91
CA SER A 646 -26.31 -14.14 0.15
C SER A 646 -26.83 -15.49 -0.33
N ILE A 647 -26.09 -16.56 -0.05
CA ILE A 647 -26.54 -17.94 -0.28
C ILE A 647 -26.84 -18.54 1.09
N ASP A 648 -28.13 -18.65 1.40
CA ASP A 648 -28.65 -19.00 2.72
C ASP A 648 -29.27 -20.42 2.71
N LEU A 649 -28.73 -21.30 1.86
CA LEU A 649 -29.06 -22.72 1.85
C LEU A 649 -28.43 -23.41 3.06
N LYS A 650 -29.18 -24.31 3.72
CA LYS A 650 -28.70 -25.13 4.84
C LYS A 650 -28.63 -26.59 4.44
N GLY A 651 -27.53 -27.27 4.80
CA GLY A 651 -27.33 -28.70 4.53
C GLY A 651 -27.26 -29.08 3.05
N HIS A 652 -27.03 -28.10 2.17
CA HIS A 652 -26.97 -28.33 0.72
C HIS A 652 -25.53 -28.53 0.25
N PHE A 653 -24.67 -27.52 0.43
CA PHE A 653 -23.25 -27.62 0.10
C PHE A 653 -22.48 -28.27 1.26
N THR A 654 -21.55 -29.16 0.95
CA THR A 654 -20.73 -29.87 1.95
C THR A 654 -19.37 -29.21 2.15
N CYS A 655 -18.84 -28.52 1.12
CA CYS A 655 -17.66 -27.68 1.26
C CYS A 655 -17.65 -26.48 0.31
N VAL A 656 -16.75 -25.54 0.59
CA VAL A 656 -16.36 -24.46 -0.33
C VAL A 656 -14.93 -24.68 -0.81
N VAL A 657 -14.69 -24.53 -2.10
CA VAL A 657 -13.36 -24.61 -2.72
C VAL A 657 -13.05 -23.27 -3.39
N GLY A 658 -11.82 -22.77 -3.22
CA GLY A 658 -11.41 -21.46 -3.74
C GLY A 658 -10.09 -21.50 -4.51
N ILE A 659 -10.07 -20.94 -5.74
CA ILE A 659 -8.84 -20.64 -6.50
C ILE A 659 -8.73 -19.13 -6.72
N PHE A 660 -7.80 -18.50 -5.99
CA PHE A 660 -7.53 -17.07 -6.06
C PHE A 660 -6.16 -16.78 -6.66
N THR A 661 -6.11 -16.49 -7.96
CA THR A 661 -4.86 -16.27 -8.73
C THR A 661 -4.32 -14.85 -8.63
N GLY A 662 -4.97 -13.98 -7.85
CA GLY A 662 -4.50 -12.61 -7.67
C GLY A 662 -5.20 -11.55 -8.51
N VAL A 663 -6.25 -11.88 -9.26
CA VAL A 663 -7.01 -10.91 -10.06
C VAL A 663 -7.86 -10.00 -9.16
N GLN A 664 -8.62 -10.58 -8.23
CA GLN A 664 -9.42 -9.86 -7.23
C GLN A 664 -8.57 -9.32 -6.08
N ALA A 665 -9.00 -8.24 -5.42
CA ALA A 665 -8.36 -7.79 -4.18
C ALA A 665 -8.56 -8.81 -3.04
N GLU A 666 -7.74 -8.76 -2.01
CA GLU A 666 -7.80 -9.65 -0.85
C GLU A 666 -9.14 -9.55 -0.09
N ASN A 667 -9.69 -8.33 0.04
CA ASN A 667 -10.98 -8.11 0.70
C ASN A 667 -12.14 -8.75 -0.10
N ALA A 668 -12.08 -8.64 -1.43
CA ALA A 668 -13.05 -9.24 -2.34
C ALA A 668 -13.08 -10.77 -2.19
N VAL A 669 -11.91 -11.40 -2.08
CA VAL A 669 -11.80 -12.84 -1.83
C VAL A 669 -12.51 -13.24 -0.53
N ARG A 670 -12.22 -12.53 0.56
CA ARG A 670 -12.87 -12.78 1.86
C ARG A 670 -14.38 -12.56 1.81
N GLN A 671 -14.85 -11.60 1.01
CA GLN A 671 -16.28 -11.38 0.77
C GLN A 671 -16.92 -12.56 0.03
N VAL A 672 -16.30 -13.06 -1.06
CA VAL A 672 -16.79 -14.23 -1.81
C VAL A 672 -16.87 -15.47 -0.91
N LEU A 673 -15.84 -15.73 -0.11
CA LEU A 673 -15.81 -16.86 0.84
C LEU A 673 -16.90 -16.78 1.92
N SER A 674 -17.38 -15.57 2.22
CA SER A 674 -18.45 -15.32 3.19
C SER A 674 -19.87 -15.39 2.60
N ARG A 675 -20.02 -15.65 1.29
CA ARG A 675 -21.34 -15.74 0.62
C ARG A 675 -22.13 -16.96 1.05
N ILE A 676 -21.43 -18.08 1.27
CA ILE A 676 -21.97 -19.26 1.96
C ILE A 676 -21.97 -18.94 3.46
N ARG A 677 -23.15 -18.79 4.05
CA ARG A 677 -23.28 -18.47 5.49
C ARG A 677 -23.06 -19.68 6.39
N GLU A 678 -23.33 -20.87 5.87
CA GLU A 678 -23.15 -22.11 6.61
C GLU A 678 -21.65 -22.31 6.94
N PRO A 679 -21.30 -22.65 8.20
CA PRO A 679 -19.92 -22.80 8.64
C PRO A 679 -19.30 -24.13 8.18
N ILE A 680 -19.41 -24.44 6.88
CA ILE A 680 -18.83 -25.63 6.27
C ILE A 680 -17.33 -25.45 5.96
N PRO A 681 -16.55 -26.55 5.84
CA PRO A 681 -15.12 -26.49 5.54
C PRO A 681 -14.80 -25.73 4.24
N ARG A 682 -13.70 -24.98 4.25
CA ARG A 682 -13.18 -24.23 3.10
C ARG A 682 -11.77 -24.66 2.73
N TYR A 683 -11.55 -24.98 1.46
CA TYR A 683 -10.23 -25.33 0.91
C TYR A 683 -9.77 -24.24 -0.05
N ILE A 684 -8.73 -23.50 0.32
CA ILE A 684 -8.42 -22.22 -0.31
C ILE A 684 -7.00 -22.23 -0.84
N TYR A 685 -6.86 -22.10 -2.16
CA TYR A 685 -5.61 -21.71 -2.78
C TYR A 685 -5.60 -20.19 -3.03
N ALA A 686 -4.55 -19.52 -2.57
CA ALA A 686 -4.26 -18.13 -2.91
C ALA A 686 -2.83 -18.01 -3.46
N ALA A 687 -2.67 -17.30 -4.58
CA ALA A 687 -1.35 -17.04 -5.13
C ALA A 687 -0.51 -16.19 -4.16
N LYS A 688 0.80 -16.44 -4.07
CA LYS A 688 1.71 -15.64 -3.22
C LYS A 688 1.68 -14.14 -3.54
N ARG A 689 1.46 -13.82 -4.82
CA ARG A 689 1.41 -12.46 -5.35
C ARG A 689 0.20 -12.30 -6.26
N GLY A 690 -0.40 -11.13 -6.16
CA GLY A 690 -1.50 -10.67 -6.97
C GLY A 690 -1.08 -10.01 -8.27
N LEU A 691 -2.05 -9.84 -9.15
CA LEU A 691 -1.94 -9.14 -10.43
C LEU A 691 -2.54 -7.74 -10.34
N ASN A 692 -2.37 -6.94 -11.40
CA ASN A 692 -3.04 -5.64 -11.60
C ASN A 692 -2.73 -4.60 -10.51
N LEU A 693 -1.44 -4.40 -10.21
CA LEU A 693 -1.01 -3.31 -9.34
C LEU A 693 -1.40 -1.94 -9.91
N VAL A 694 -1.75 -1.00 -9.03
CA VAL A 694 -2.21 0.35 -9.34
C VAL A 694 -1.05 1.32 -9.48
N GLY A 695 -1.11 2.17 -10.52
CA GLY A 695 -0.10 3.17 -10.86
C GLY A 695 1.28 2.55 -11.15
N ASN A 696 2.33 3.32 -10.88
CA ASN A 696 3.18 3.00 -9.75
C ASN A 696 3.53 1.54 -9.41
N GLY A 697 2.57 0.74 -8.94
CA GLY A 697 2.76 -0.53 -8.21
C GLY A 697 3.60 -0.43 -6.93
N GLY A 698 3.86 0.77 -6.41
CA GLY A 698 4.49 0.99 -5.11
C GLY A 698 3.57 0.54 -3.97
N ILE A 699 4.16 0.00 -2.90
CA ILE A 699 3.43 -0.52 -1.74
C ILE A 699 3.40 0.47 -0.57
N THR A 700 4.01 1.65 -0.73
CA THR A 700 3.95 2.74 0.25
C THR A 700 3.38 4.01 -0.40
N PRO A 701 2.68 4.87 0.37
CA PRO A 701 2.14 6.12 -0.16
C PRO A 701 3.24 7.02 -0.74
N GLU A 702 4.43 7.00 -0.16
CA GLU A 702 5.58 7.79 -0.64
C GLU A 702 6.11 7.28 -1.98
N SER A 703 6.16 5.96 -2.19
CA SER A 703 6.57 5.36 -3.46
C SER A 703 5.57 5.62 -4.58
N ILE A 704 4.26 5.58 -4.27
CA ILE A 704 3.19 5.90 -5.20
C ILE A 704 3.24 7.37 -5.63
N ALA A 705 3.37 8.29 -4.67
CA ALA A 705 3.48 9.72 -4.94
C ALA A 705 4.71 10.02 -5.81
N ALA A 706 5.90 9.55 -5.41
CA ALA A 706 7.13 9.80 -6.16
C ALA A 706 7.07 9.27 -7.60
N GLY A 707 6.50 8.09 -7.81
CA GLY A 707 6.39 7.51 -9.15
C GLY A 707 5.37 8.21 -10.05
N ASN A 708 4.21 8.58 -9.51
CA ASN A 708 3.20 9.31 -10.26
C ASN A 708 3.65 10.74 -10.56
N ASP A 709 4.20 11.46 -9.59
CA ASP A 709 4.70 12.82 -9.77
C ASP A 709 5.82 12.86 -10.80
N GLN A 710 6.77 11.92 -10.73
CA GLN A 710 7.85 11.81 -11.70
C GLN A 710 7.30 11.52 -13.10
N ALA A 711 6.39 10.55 -13.23
CA ALA A 711 5.80 10.21 -14.52
C ALA A 711 4.99 11.35 -15.13
N PHE A 712 4.21 12.02 -14.31
CA PHE A 712 3.41 13.17 -14.71
C PHE A 712 4.31 14.30 -15.19
N LYS A 713 5.28 14.75 -14.37
CA LYS A 713 6.23 15.81 -14.73
C LYS A 713 7.05 15.47 -15.97
N THR A 714 7.49 14.22 -16.12
CA THR A 714 8.21 13.78 -17.32
C THR A 714 7.31 13.82 -18.55
N THR A 715 6.05 13.37 -18.45
CA THR A 715 5.08 13.45 -19.54
C THR A 715 4.89 14.89 -20.00
N ILE A 716 4.63 15.80 -19.04
CA ILE A 716 4.45 17.22 -19.31
C ILE A 716 5.67 17.81 -20.03
N ARG A 717 6.88 17.64 -19.49
CA ARG A 717 8.12 18.17 -20.11
C ARG A 717 8.37 17.65 -21.53
N ILE A 718 8.03 16.40 -21.81
CA ILE A 718 8.18 15.84 -23.16
C ILE A 718 7.20 16.54 -24.11
N LEU A 719 5.94 16.68 -23.69
CA LEU A 719 4.94 17.37 -24.50
C LEU A 719 5.29 18.85 -24.70
N GLU A 720 5.77 19.54 -23.67
CA GLU A 720 6.24 20.93 -23.78
C GLU A 720 7.38 21.08 -24.80
N ARG A 721 8.36 20.17 -24.77
CA ARG A 721 9.53 20.24 -25.65
C ARG A 721 9.20 19.92 -27.11
N GLU A 722 8.40 18.88 -27.33
CA GLU A 722 8.24 18.24 -28.65
C GLU A 722 6.95 18.67 -29.36
N THR A 723 6.03 19.34 -28.68
CA THR A 723 4.80 19.86 -29.32
C THR A 723 5.07 21.21 -29.97
N ALA A 724 4.84 21.30 -31.28
CA ALA A 724 5.09 22.52 -32.06
C ALA A 724 4.08 23.67 -31.78
N SER A 725 2.99 23.40 -31.06
CA SER A 725 1.93 24.40 -30.78
C SER A 725 2.18 25.18 -29.50
N LYS A 726 2.44 26.49 -29.63
CA LYS A 726 2.63 27.43 -28.50
C LYS A 726 1.39 27.65 -27.63
N GLU A 727 0.17 27.48 -28.17
CA GLU A 727 -1.08 27.56 -27.40
C GLU A 727 -1.19 26.42 -26.38
N ILE A 728 -0.87 25.20 -26.82
CA ILE A 728 -0.89 23.97 -26.00
C ILE A 728 0.08 24.07 -24.81
N LEU A 729 1.20 24.78 -25.01
CA LEU A 729 2.22 25.02 -24.00
C LEU A 729 1.73 25.91 -22.83
N GLY A 730 0.87 26.89 -23.11
CA GLY A 730 0.29 27.77 -22.08
C GLY A 730 -0.66 27.01 -21.14
N ASP A 731 -1.54 26.19 -21.72
CA ASP A 731 -2.49 25.37 -20.97
C ASP A 731 -1.78 24.27 -20.15
N ILE A 732 -0.71 23.67 -20.69
CA ILE A 732 0.09 22.69 -19.96
C ILE A 732 0.78 23.30 -18.72
N SER A 733 1.16 24.57 -18.72
CA SER A 733 1.75 25.21 -17.53
C SER A 733 0.74 25.31 -16.38
N SER A 734 -0.53 25.62 -16.69
CA SER A 734 -1.63 25.67 -15.70
C SER A 734 -1.86 24.33 -14.99
N LEU A 735 -1.56 23.19 -15.65
CA LEU A 735 -1.69 21.86 -15.06
C LEU A 735 -0.79 21.67 -13.84
N LEU A 736 0.41 22.25 -13.84
CA LEU A 736 1.33 22.14 -12.72
C LEU A 736 0.80 22.90 -11.48
N GLU A 737 0.12 24.02 -11.71
CA GLU A 737 -0.49 24.87 -10.67
C GLU A 737 -1.79 24.25 -10.12
N SER A 738 -2.60 23.64 -11.00
CA SER A 738 -3.89 23.00 -10.71
C SER A 738 -3.82 21.76 -9.79
N SER A 739 -2.64 21.18 -9.60
CA SER A 739 -2.43 19.96 -8.78
C SER A 739 -2.79 20.11 -7.30
N THR A 740 -3.02 21.34 -6.85
CA THR A 740 -3.36 21.68 -5.45
C THR A 740 -4.86 21.56 -5.14
N GLU A 741 -5.76 21.79 -6.09
CA GLU A 741 -7.22 21.83 -5.86
C GLU A 741 -7.77 20.47 -5.40
N TYR A 742 -7.28 19.37 -5.96
CA TYR A 742 -7.69 18.00 -5.61
C TYR A 742 -6.68 17.28 -4.72
N ALA A 743 -5.85 18.02 -3.98
CA ALA A 743 -4.81 17.45 -3.12
C ALA A 743 -5.38 16.47 -2.07
N ALA A 744 -6.59 16.69 -1.58
CA ALA A 744 -7.29 15.78 -0.67
C ALA A 744 -7.57 14.41 -1.34
N PHE A 745 -8.14 14.41 -2.54
CA PHE A 745 -8.42 13.21 -3.33
C PHE A 745 -7.13 12.47 -3.71
N LEU A 746 -6.10 13.20 -4.14
CA LEU A 746 -4.78 12.63 -4.46
C LEU A 746 -4.12 12.00 -3.23
N LYS A 747 -4.25 12.63 -2.07
CA LYS A 747 -3.78 12.08 -0.80
C LYS A 747 -4.50 10.76 -0.52
N VAL A 748 -5.82 10.68 -0.60
CA VAL A 748 -6.53 9.43 -0.33
C VAL A 748 -6.17 8.35 -1.36
N TYR A 749 -6.11 8.71 -2.63
CA TYR A 749 -5.72 7.80 -3.71
C TYR A 749 -4.36 7.15 -3.44
N LYS A 750 -3.32 7.91 -3.04
CA LYS A 750 -1.99 7.31 -2.80
C LYS A 750 -2.00 6.32 -1.64
N TYR A 751 -2.79 6.56 -0.59
CA TYR A 751 -2.87 5.67 0.56
C TYR A 751 -3.67 4.41 0.23
N MET A 752 -4.81 4.54 -0.44
CA MET A 752 -5.62 3.38 -0.88
C MET A 752 -4.89 2.55 -1.94
N ALA A 753 -4.21 3.20 -2.90
CA ALA A 753 -3.40 2.50 -3.91
C ALA A 753 -2.23 1.74 -3.27
N ALA A 754 -1.55 2.33 -2.27
CA ALA A 754 -0.49 1.64 -1.54
C ALA A 754 -1.03 0.42 -0.76
N ARG A 755 -2.17 0.57 -0.09
CA ARG A 755 -2.87 -0.54 0.60
C ARG A 755 -3.22 -1.65 -0.38
N HIS A 756 -3.86 -1.32 -1.50
CA HIS A 756 -4.21 -2.28 -2.55
C HIS A 756 -2.98 -3.00 -3.10
N ASN A 757 -1.92 -2.26 -3.44
CA ASN A 757 -0.69 -2.83 -3.97
C ASN A 757 0.03 -3.72 -2.96
N CYS A 758 0.00 -3.37 -1.68
CA CYS A 758 0.55 -4.22 -0.63
C CYS A 758 -0.27 -5.50 -0.47
N GLY A 759 -1.60 -5.39 -0.44
CA GLY A 759 -2.53 -6.51 -0.47
C GLY A 759 -2.24 -7.46 -1.64
N LYS A 760 -1.93 -6.93 -2.82
CA LYS A 760 -1.47 -7.73 -3.97
C LYS A 760 -0.04 -8.25 -3.83
N ALA A 761 0.91 -7.47 -3.32
CA ALA A 761 2.30 -7.92 -3.20
C ALA A 761 2.46 -9.08 -2.19
N TYR A 762 1.58 -9.14 -1.19
CA TYR A 762 1.52 -10.13 -0.12
C TYR A 762 0.14 -10.81 -0.10
N TYR A 763 -0.32 -11.27 -1.27
CA TYR A 763 -1.72 -11.65 -1.51
C TYR A 763 -2.22 -12.79 -0.63
N GLU A 764 -1.46 -13.88 -0.60
CA GLU A 764 -1.72 -15.03 0.28
C GLU A 764 -1.76 -14.61 1.76
N GLU A 765 -0.69 -13.96 2.25
CA GLU A 765 -0.59 -13.47 3.62
C GLU A 765 -1.75 -12.55 3.99
N SER A 766 -2.14 -11.64 3.08
CA SER A 766 -3.20 -10.66 3.31
C SER A 766 -4.59 -11.29 3.42
N ILE A 767 -4.87 -12.33 2.60
CA ILE A 767 -6.13 -13.06 2.66
C ILE A 767 -6.24 -13.81 3.98
N PHE A 768 -5.25 -14.63 4.32
CA PHE A 768 -5.32 -15.50 5.50
C PHE A 768 -5.25 -14.70 6.81
N ALA A 769 -4.43 -13.65 6.88
CA ALA A 769 -4.44 -12.75 8.03
C ALA A 769 -5.79 -12.02 8.19
N GLY A 770 -6.45 -11.67 7.08
CA GLY A 770 -7.80 -11.10 7.10
C GLY A 770 -8.87 -12.10 7.56
N LEU A 771 -8.79 -13.36 7.13
CA LEU A 771 -9.70 -14.42 7.56
C LEU A 771 -9.58 -14.67 9.08
N LYS A 772 -8.35 -14.77 9.60
CA LYS A 772 -8.09 -14.89 11.05
C LYS A 772 -8.64 -13.69 11.83
N ALA A 773 -8.44 -12.47 11.31
CA ALA A 773 -8.97 -11.25 11.92
C ALA A 773 -10.51 -11.20 11.94
N GLU A 774 -11.18 -11.85 10.98
CA GLU A 774 -12.64 -12.03 10.94
C GLU A 774 -13.15 -13.14 11.88
N GLY A 775 -12.25 -13.87 12.55
CA GLY A 775 -12.58 -14.95 13.49
C GLY A 775 -12.59 -16.35 12.88
N HIS A 776 -12.18 -16.51 11.61
CA HIS A 776 -12.11 -17.81 10.96
C HIS A 776 -10.87 -18.61 11.42
N MET A 777 -11.01 -19.93 11.51
CA MET A 777 -9.97 -20.80 12.07
C MET A 777 -9.31 -21.66 11.01
N GLU A 778 -7.99 -21.77 11.08
CA GLU A 778 -7.23 -22.70 10.23
C GLU A 778 -7.26 -24.11 10.84
N PHE A 779 -7.31 -25.15 9.99
CA PHE A 779 -7.20 -26.54 10.45
C PHE A 779 -6.09 -27.32 9.74
N ALA A 780 -5.48 -28.24 10.49
CA ALA A 780 -4.41 -29.09 10.00
C ALA A 780 -4.92 -30.12 8.99
N SER A 781 -4.08 -30.44 8.00
CA SER A 781 -4.34 -31.43 6.96
C SER A 781 -4.59 -32.85 7.47
N SER A 782 -4.23 -33.15 8.73
CA SER A 782 -4.23 -34.49 9.32
C SER A 782 -5.26 -34.74 10.43
N SER A 783 -6.19 -33.82 10.71
CA SER A 783 -7.15 -34.00 11.82
C SER A 783 -8.54 -33.40 11.53
N PRO A 784 -9.46 -34.17 10.91
CA PRO A 784 -10.87 -33.81 10.90
C PRO A 784 -11.45 -33.84 12.31
N LEU A 785 -12.36 -32.92 12.62
CA LEU A 785 -13.11 -32.96 13.88
C LEU A 785 -14.22 -34.04 13.80
N PRO A 786 -14.69 -34.59 14.94
CA PRO A 786 -15.80 -35.54 14.95
C PRO A 786 -17.05 -34.93 14.28
N GLY A 787 -17.49 -35.50 13.15
CA GLY A 787 -18.68 -35.07 12.41
C GLY A 787 -18.44 -34.37 11.07
N GLU A 788 -17.19 -34.00 10.73
CA GLU A 788 -16.84 -33.48 9.40
C GLU A 788 -16.63 -34.63 8.40
N LYS A 789 -17.34 -34.62 7.27
CA LYS A 789 -17.26 -35.66 6.23
C LYS A 789 -16.11 -35.48 5.22
N SER A 790 -15.58 -34.27 5.10
CA SER A 790 -14.58 -33.90 4.07
C SER A 790 -13.18 -33.77 4.68
N THR A 791 -12.23 -34.57 4.20
CA THR A 791 -10.78 -34.44 4.48
C THR A 791 -10.03 -33.95 3.25
N LEU A 792 -8.85 -33.36 3.44
CA LEU A 792 -8.00 -32.96 2.32
C LEU A 792 -7.68 -34.15 1.40
N CYS A 793 -7.88 -33.97 0.10
CA CYS A 793 -7.44 -34.91 -0.91
C CYS A 793 -5.90 -34.91 -1.01
N THR A 794 -5.26 -36.02 -0.65
CA THR A 794 -3.81 -36.19 -0.69
C THR A 794 -3.29 -36.71 -2.04
N GLY A 795 -4.18 -37.03 -2.99
CA GLY A 795 -3.88 -37.57 -4.32
C GLY A 795 -4.61 -36.83 -5.45
N GLY A 796 -4.47 -37.28 -6.69
CA GLY A 796 -5.28 -36.78 -7.83
C GLY A 796 -4.93 -35.39 -8.39
N HIS A 797 -4.17 -34.55 -7.69
CA HIS A 797 -3.83 -33.19 -8.15
C HIS A 797 -3.09 -33.14 -9.49
N VAL A 798 -2.28 -34.15 -9.82
CA VAL A 798 -1.63 -34.25 -11.15
C VAL A 798 -2.66 -34.48 -12.26
N ALA A 799 -3.63 -35.36 -12.03
CA ALA A 799 -4.72 -35.63 -12.98
C ALA A 799 -5.65 -34.42 -13.11
N ALA A 800 -6.01 -33.77 -12.00
CA ALA A 800 -6.80 -32.55 -11.98
C ALA A 800 -6.13 -31.42 -12.78
N LYS A 801 -4.80 -31.27 -12.65
CA LYS A 801 -4.03 -30.32 -13.45
C LYS A 801 -4.12 -30.62 -14.95
N ALA A 802 -3.94 -31.88 -15.34
CA ALA A 802 -4.02 -32.29 -16.74
C ALA A 802 -5.43 -32.08 -17.31
N ALA A 803 -6.47 -32.43 -16.56
CA ALA A 803 -7.86 -32.20 -16.94
C ALA A 803 -8.16 -30.71 -17.16
N ALA A 804 -7.72 -29.84 -16.24
CA ALA A 804 -7.86 -28.40 -16.39
C ALA A 804 -7.06 -27.84 -17.59
N GLU A 805 -5.88 -28.40 -17.86
CA GLU A 805 -5.06 -28.02 -19.02
C GLU A 805 -5.74 -28.37 -20.34
N ASN A 806 -6.25 -29.59 -20.48
CA ASN A 806 -6.97 -30.07 -21.66
C ASN A 806 -8.27 -29.28 -21.89
N ALA A 807 -9.09 -29.12 -20.85
CA ALA A 807 -10.35 -28.38 -20.93
C ALA A 807 -10.13 -26.93 -21.42
N ARG A 808 -9.06 -26.28 -20.95
CA ARG A 808 -8.69 -24.93 -21.38
C ARG A 808 -8.14 -24.89 -22.81
N ASP A 809 -7.37 -25.87 -23.25
CA ASP A 809 -6.84 -25.89 -24.61
C ASP A 809 -7.98 -26.11 -25.63
N GLU A 810 -8.88 -27.07 -25.37
CA GLU A 810 -10.08 -27.32 -26.19
C GLU A 810 -11.01 -26.10 -26.25
N ASN A 811 -11.39 -25.55 -25.09
CA ASN A 811 -12.28 -24.39 -25.03
C ASN A 811 -11.67 -23.15 -25.70
N TYR A 812 -10.35 -22.97 -25.58
CA TYR A 812 -9.68 -21.82 -26.20
C TYR A 812 -9.56 -21.98 -27.71
N GLU A 813 -9.27 -23.18 -28.20
CA GLU A 813 -9.25 -23.46 -29.64
C GLU A 813 -10.63 -23.22 -30.28
N GLN A 814 -11.70 -23.71 -29.66
CA GLN A 814 -13.07 -23.45 -30.12
C GLN A 814 -13.40 -21.95 -30.12
N TYR A 815 -13.05 -21.23 -29.03
CA TYR A 815 -13.24 -19.78 -28.96
C TYR A 815 -12.52 -19.03 -30.09
N LEU A 816 -11.28 -19.43 -30.42
CA LEU A 816 -10.51 -18.80 -31.49
C LEU A 816 -11.19 -19.00 -32.84
N GLN A 817 -11.70 -20.21 -33.10
CA GLN A 817 -12.45 -20.53 -34.31
C GLN A 817 -13.74 -19.71 -34.38
N ASP A 818 -14.57 -19.73 -33.34
CA ASP A 818 -15.85 -19.03 -33.29
C ASP A 818 -15.70 -17.51 -33.46
N VAL A 819 -14.65 -16.92 -32.90
CA VAL A 819 -14.34 -15.49 -33.10
C VAL A 819 -13.90 -15.20 -34.53
N CYS A 820 -13.15 -16.10 -35.16
CA CYS A 820 -12.69 -15.91 -36.53
C CYS A 820 -13.80 -16.13 -37.58
N GLU A 821 -14.74 -17.01 -37.29
CA GLU A 821 -15.87 -17.36 -38.17
C GLU A 821 -17.13 -16.50 -37.92
N ALA A 822 -17.12 -15.65 -36.89
CA ALA A 822 -18.26 -14.80 -36.55
C ALA A 822 -18.60 -13.81 -37.70
N GLU A 823 -19.89 -13.67 -37.99
CA GLU A 823 -20.36 -12.76 -39.04
C GLU A 823 -20.03 -11.30 -38.73
N PRO A 824 -19.42 -10.53 -39.66
CA PRO A 824 -19.08 -9.13 -39.40
C PRO A 824 -20.31 -8.23 -39.22
N PHE A 825 -20.12 -7.07 -38.58
CA PHE A 825 -21.16 -6.03 -38.55
C PHE A 825 -21.30 -5.36 -39.91
N GLY A 826 -22.54 -5.10 -40.33
CA GLY A 826 -22.84 -4.38 -41.56
C GLY A 826 -22.56 -2.88 -41.47
N SER A 827 -22.52 -2.31 -40.26
CA SER A 827 -22.15 -0.91 -40.02
C SER A 827 -21.59 -0.68 -38.61
N GLU A 828 -20.89 0.45 -38.42
CA GLU A 828 -20.36 0.85 -37.10
C GLU A 828 -21.48 1.16 -36.10
N ASP A 829 -22.65 1.60 -36.56
CA ASP A 829 -23.80 1.86 -35.68
C ASP A 829 -24.46 0.56 -35.20
N GLU A 830 -24.45 -0.49 -36.02
CA GLU A 830 -24.85 -1.84 -35.58
C GLU A 830 -23.91 -2.35 -34.48
N TYR A 831 -22.60 -2.17 -34.67
CA TYR A 831 -21.60 -2.52 -33.65
C TYR A 831 -21.78 -1.74 -32.35
N LYS A 832 -22.01 -0.43 -32.41
CA LYS A 832 -22.28 0.41 -31.22
C LYS A 832 -23.52 -0.06 -30.47
N LYS A 833 -24.62 -0.33 -31.18
CA LYS A 833 -25.85 -0.88 -30.58
C LYS A 833 -25.60 -2.23 -29.90
N SER A 834 -24.78 -3.09 -30.52
CA SER A 834 -24.37 -4.35 -29.91
C SER A 834 -23.60 -4.11 -28.61
N ILE A 835 -22.58 -3.24 -28.61
CA ILE A 835 -21.81 -2.91 -27.40
C ILE A 835 -22.72 -2.42 -26.27
N GLU A 836 -23.67 -1.55 -26.57
CA GLU A 836 -24.60 -0.95 -25.60
C GLU A 836 -25.61 -1.94 -25.03
N LYS A 837 -25.88 -3.04 -25.75
CA LYS A 837 -26.75 -4.13 -25.28
C LYS A 837 -26.16 -4.74 -24.00
N ARG A 838 -26.97 -4.89 -22.94
CA ARG A 838 -26.51 -5.51 -21.68
C ARG A 838 -26.55 -7.03 -21.71
N GLU A 839 -27.60 -7.58 -22.30
CA GLU A 839 -27.83 -9.02 -22.39
C GLU A 839 -27.31 -9.55 -23.72
N LYS A 840 -26.35 -10.46 -23.67
CA LYS A 840 -25.60 -10.93 -24.85
C LYS A 840 -25.36 -12.43 -24.80
N THR A 841 -25.66 -13.07 -25.93
CA THR A 841 -25.26 -14.45 -26.21
C THR A 841 -23.76 -14.53 -26.55
N ASN A 842 -23.17 -15.73 -26.45
CA ASN A 842 -21.79 -15.94 -26.89
C ASN A 842 -21.56 -15.58 -28.36
N LYS A 843 -22.52 -15.88 -29.25
CA LYS A 843 -22.41 -15.52 -30.69
C LYS A 843 -22.25 -14.01 -30.89
N GLU A 844 -23.04 -13.21 -30.15
CA GLU A 844 -22.93 -11.75 -30.20
C GLU A 844 -21.57 -11.26 -29.66
N ARG A 845 -21.07 -11.87 -28.58
CA ARG A 845 -19.74 -11.56 -28.03
C ARG A 845 -18.61 -11.89 -29.01
N TYR A 846 -18.70 -13.02 -29.71
CA TYR A 846 -17.71 -13.41 -30.72
C TYR A 846 -17.73 -12.45 -31.91
N ARG A 847 -18.93 -12.01 -32.33
CA ARG A 847 -19.10 -10.97 -33.36
C ARG A 847 -18.51 -9.63 -32.94
N GLU A 848 -18.71 -9.19 -31.71
CA GLU A 848 -18.05 -7.99 -31.14
C GLU A 848 -16.53 -8.16 -31.12
N ARG A 849 -16.04 -9.30 -30.66
CA ARG A 849 -14.61 -9.58 -30.58
C ARG A 849 -13.96 -9.63 -31.97
N HIS A 850 -14.63 -10.24 -32.95
CA HIS A 850 -14.23 -10.24 -34.35
C HIS A 850 -14.04 -8.80 -34.84
N HIS A 851 -15.05 -7.94 -34.64
CA HIS A 851 -15.00 -6.53 -35.04
C HIS A 851 -13.87 -5.77 -34.36
N GLU A 852 -13.63 -5.99 -33.06
CA GLU A 852 -12.52 -5.36 -32.34
C GLU A 852 -11.16 -5.72 -32.93
N ILE A 853 -10.95 -6.99 -33.25
CA ILE A 853 -9.69 -7.48 -33.83
C ILE A 853 -9.50 -6.88 -35.23
N VAL A 854 -10.50 -6.94 -36.09
CA VAL A 854 -10.44 -6.32 -37.43
C VAL A 854 -10.22 -4.81 -37.32
N LYS A 855 -10.89 -4.12 -36.40
CA LYS A 855 -10.71 -2.68 -36.18
C LYS A 855 -9.29 -2.33 -35.72
N ARG A 856 -8.71 -3.13 -34.83
CA ARG A 856 -7.35 -2.93 -34.29
C ARG A 856 -6.24 -3.31 -35.27
N TYR A 857 -6.44 -4.35 -36.07
CA TYR A 857 -5.37 -4.98 -36.86
C TYR A 857 -5.60 -4.95 -38.38
N GLY A 858 -6.77 -4.49 -38.83
CA GLY A 858 -7.19 -4.48 -40.25
C GLY A 858 -7.58 -5.85 -40.79
N ARG A 859 -7.37 -6.92 -40.02
CA ARG A 859 -7.55 -8.32 -40.43
C ARG A 859 -7.83 -9.19 -39.21
N ILE A 860 -8.26 -10.43 -39.44
CA ILE A 860 -8.52 -11.41 -38.39
C ILE A 860 -7.81 -12.73 -38.68
N HIS A 861 -7.24 -13.33 -37.63
CA HIS A 861 -6.56 -14.62 -37.67
C HIS A 861 -6.45 -15.16 -36.24
N PRO A 862 -6.50 -16.49 -35.98
CA PRO A 862 -6.37 -17.04 -34.63
C PRO A 862 -5.15 -16.52 -33.86
N GLU A 863 -3.99 -16.44 -34.52
CA GLU A 863 -2.77 -15.87 -33.92
C GLU A 863 -2.90 -14.39 -33.51
N LEU A 864 -3.67 -13.57 -34.24
CA LEU A 864 -3.93 -12.18 -33.84
C LEU A 864 -4.81 -12.10 -32.61
N VAL A 865 -5.81 -12.98 -32.49
CA VAL A 865 -6.65 -13.08 -31.30
C VAL A 865 -5.79 -13.48 -30.09
N LYS A 866 -4.89 -14.47 -30.24
CA LYS A 866 -3.93 -14.87 -29.19
C LYS A 866 -3.02 -13.72 -28.77
N ILE A 867 -2.45 -13.00 -29.73
CA ILE A 867 -1.59 -11.84 -29.48
C ILE A 867 -2.38 -10.74 -28.74
N ASP A 868 -3.60 -10.43 -29.15
CA ASP A 868 -4.42 -9.39 -28.51
C ASP A 868 -4.85 -9.79 -27.09
N ASP A 869 -5.28 -11.06 -26.87
CA ASP A 869 -5.62 -11.61 -25.55
C ASP A 869 -4.44 -11.53 -24.57
N ALA A 870 -3.20 -11.65 -25.08
CA ALA A 870 -1.96 -11.47 -24.33
C ALA A 870 -1.54 -9.99 -24.16
N GLY A 871 -2.36 -9.03 -24.59
CA GLY A 871 -2.08 -7.58 -24.51
C GLY A 871 -1.17 -7.05 -25.61
N GLY A 872 -0.94 -7.82 -26.67
CA GLY A 872 0.01 -7.54 -27.74
C GLY A 872 -0.30 -6.31 -28.58
N HIS A 873 -1.55 -5.83 -28.63
CA HIS A 873 -1.90 -4.59 -29.35
C HIS A 873 -1.02 -3.40 -28.92
N GLN A 874 -0.85 -3.20 -27.61
CA GLN A 874 -0.06 -2.10 -27.07
C GLN A 874 1.44 -2.30 -27.33
N MET A 875 1.90 -3.55 -27.34
CA MET A 875 3.30 -3.89 -27.63
C MET A 875 3.62 -3.61 -29.09
N LEU A 876 2.76 -4.06 -30.02
CA LEU A 876 2.87 -3.80 -31.46
C LEU A 876 2.75 -2.30 -31.78
N ARG A 877 1.85 -1.57 -31.11
CA ARG A 877 1.78 -0.09 -31.21
C ARG A 877 3.09 0.57 -30.76
N SER A 878 3.73 0.05 -29.71
CA SER A 878 5.02 0.56 -29.23
C SER A 878 6.11 0.31 -30.28
N HIS A 879 6.12 -0.87 -30.91
CA HIS A 879 7.05 -1.18 -31.98
C HIS A 879 6.80 -0.36 -33.25
N TYR A 880 5.54 -0.25 -33.70
CA TYR A 880 5.12 0.58 -34.83
C TYR A 880 5.73 1.99 -34.76
N ARG A 881 5.60 2.63 -33.58
CA ARG A 881 6.12 3.98 -33.31
C ARG A 881 7.65 4.08 -33.32
N LEU A 882 8.37 2.96 -33.18
CA LEU A 882 9.84 2.93 -33.21
C LEU A 882 10.40 2.49 -34.57
N TYR A 883 9.60 1.81 -35.39
CA TYR A 883 10.08 0.98 -36.49
C TYR A 883 10.67 1.79 -37.65
N LYS A 884 9.95 2.80 -38.16
CA LYS A 884 10.43 3.68 -39.23
C LYS A 884 10.21 5.14 -38.83
N GLU A 885 11.09 6.02 -39.29
CA GLU A 885 11.03 7.47 -38.98
C GLU A 885 9.68 8.08 -39.38
N ARG A 886 9.14 7.68 -40.54
CA ARG A 886 7.81 8.11 -40.99
C ARG A 886 6.67 7.78 -40.02
N TYR A 887 6.82 6.77 -39.17
CA TYR A 887 5.82 6.38 -38.16
C TYR A 887 5.98 7.14 -36.83
N LYS A 888 7.00 8.00 -36.67
CA LYS A 888 7.30 8.74 -35.43
C LYS A 888 6.54 10.06 -35.32
N GLY A 889 6.32 10.78 -36.43
CA GLY A 889 5.96 12.21 -36.41
C GLY A 889 4.60 12.59 -35.78
N GLY A 890 3.63 11.67 -35.72
CA GLY A 890 2.27 11.97 -35.23
C GLY A 890 2.03 11.77 -33.73
N ILE A 891 2.97 11.15 -33.00
CA ILE A 891 2.72 10.72 -31.62
C ILE A 891 2.61 11.89 -30.64
N TYR A 892 3.52 12.87 -30.70
CA TYR A 892 3.59 13.96 -29.74
C TYR A 892 2.34 14.83 -29.81
N THR A 893 1.94 15.26 -31.00
CA THR A 893 0.73 16.04 -31.23
C THR A 893 -0.53 15.28 -30.77
N ALA A 894 -0.67 14.00 -31.13
CA ALA A 894 -1.83 13.21 -30.72
C ALA A 894 -1.94 13.01 -29.20
N GLU A 895 -0.80 12.83 -28.51
CA GLU A 895 -0.76 12.70 -27.05
C GLU A 895 -0.99 14.05 -26.34
N ALA A 896 -0.55 15.17 -26.93
CA ALA A 896 -0.84 16.52 -26.47
C ALA A 896 -2.33 16.88 -26.60
N GLU A 897 -2.94 16.64 -27.77
CA GLU A 897 -4.38 16.84 -28.00
C GLU A 897 -5.23 16.03 -27.01
N LYS A 898 -4.79 14.79 -26.71
CA LYS A 898 -5.48 13.93 -25.74
C LYS A 898 -5.43 14.51 -24.31
N LEU A 899 -4.31 15.14 -23.94
CA LEU A 899 -4.19 15.82 -22.66
C LEU A 899 -5.16 17.00 -22.60
N LEU A 900 -5.19 17.83 -23.63
CA LEU A 900 -6.10 18.98 -23.71
C LEU A 900 -7.57 18.57 -23.57
N ARG A 901 -8.02 17.56 -24.31
CA ARG A 901 -9.40 17.06 -24.16
C ARG A 901 -9.71 16.64 -22.73
N THR A 902 -8.75 15.99 -22.06
CA THR A 902 -8.91 15.57 -20.66
C THR A 902 -9.06 16.79 -19.74
N MET A 903 -8.40 17.91 -20.07
CA MET A 903 -8.52 19.18 -19.33
C MET A 903 -9.82 19.90 -19.64
N ASP A 904 -10.24 19.94 -20.90
CA ASP A 904 -11.51 20.54 -21.34
C ASP A 904 -12.67 19.89 -20.57
N ASP A 905 -12.71 18.54 -20.54
CA ASP A 905 -13.69 17.75 -19.79
C ASP A 905 -13.63 18.05 -18.27
N GLY A 906 -12.44 18.40 -17.76
CA GLY A 906 -12.21 18.74 -16.36
C GLY A 906 -12.38 20.24 -16.02
N LYS A 907 -12.74 21.08 -17.00
CA LYS A 907 -12.76 22.55 -16.89
C LYS A 907 -11.41 23.13 -16.45
N GLY A 908 -10.32 22.71 -17.11
CA GLY A 908 -8.94 23.16 -16.85
C GLY A 908 -8.15 22.28 -15.88
N PHE A 909 -8.76 21.25 -15.29
CA PHE A 909 -8.11 20.36 -14.32
C PHE A 909 -7.97 18.95 -14.85
N ALA A 910 -6.91 18.24 -14.45
CA ALA A 910 -6.76 16.82 -14.73
C ALA A 910 -6.29 16.07 -13.49
N PHE A 911 -6.76 14.83 -13.33
CA PHE A 911 -6.28 13.95 -12.27
C PHE A 911 -4.95 13.30 -12.71
N PRO A 912 -3.80 13.59 -12.09
CA PRO A 912 -2.48 13.13 -12.56
C PRO A 912 -2.40 11.60 -12.82
N PRO A 913 -2.99 10.73 -11.98
CA PRO A 913 -3.02 9.29 -12.26
C PRO A 913 -3.69 8.92 -13.58
N ASP A 914 -4.76 9.63 -13.97
CA ASP A 914 -5.47 9.38 -15.24
C ASP A 914 -4.64 9.85 -16.43
N VAL A 915 -3.95 10.99 -16.29
CA VAL A 915 -3.00 11.50 -17.28
C VAL A 915 -1.89 10.48 -17.51
N VAL A 916 -1.15 10.10 -16.45
CA VAL A 916 -0.03 9.15 -16.54
C VAL A 916 -0.46 7.81 -17.13
N ARG A 917 -1.64 7.29 -16.75
CA ARG A 917 -2.13 6.01 -17.26
C ARG A 917 -2.52 6.09 -18.75
N SER A 918 -3.05 7.24 -19.17
CA SER A 918 -3.52 7.47 -20.54
C SER A 918 -2.40 7.77 -21.51
N GLN A 919 -1.33 8.41 -21.04
CA GLN A 919 -0.23 8.92 -21.84
C GLN A 919 0.78 7.80 -22.12
N LYS A 920 1.17 7.65 -23.38
CA LYS A 920 2.12 6.61 -23.84
C LYS A 920 3.47 7.19 -24.21
N ILE A 921 3.59 8.51 -24.23
CA ILE A 921 4.79 9.20 -24.71
C ILE A 921 6.01 8.89 -23.87
N THR A 922 5.86 8.78 -22.55
CA THR A 922 6.96 8.42 -21.65
C THR A 922 7.57 7.07 -21.97
N LYS A 923 6.74 6.06 -22.29
CA LYS A 923 7.23 4.73 -22.68
C LYS A 923 8.04 4.81 -23.98
N HIS A 924 7.54 5.58 -24.95
CA HIS A 924 8.22 5.79 -26.22
C HIS A 924 9.59 6.45 -26.02
N GLU A 925 9.64 7.56 -25.28
CA GLU A 925 10.89 8.28 -25.00
C GLU A 925 11.93 7.44 -24.25
N ILE A 926 11.50 6.64 -23.27
CA ILE A 926 12.42 5.72 -22.59
C ILE A 926 13.03 4.75 -23.60
N LEU A 927 12.25 4.21 -24.54
CA LEU A 927 12.75 3.27 -25.55
C LEU A 927 13.70 3.93 -26.54
N VAL A 928 13.41 5.15 -26.98
CA VAL A 928 14.32 5.96 -27.82
C VAL A 928 15.63 6.23 -27.09
N HIS A 929 15.57 6.67 -25.83
CA HIS A 929 16.75 6.92 -25.01
C HIS A 929 17.62 5.66 -24.80
N LEU A 930 17.00 4.50 -24.68
CA LEU A 930 17.70 3.21 -24.61
C LEU A 930 18.36 2.81 -25.94
N GLY A 931 17.95 3.42 -27.07
CA GLY A 931 18.42 3.10 -28.42
C GLY A 931 17.61 1.99 -29.11
N ALA A 932 16.38 1.72 -28.64
CA ALA A 932 15.53 0.66 -29.21
C ALA A 932 15.13 0.96 -30.65
N ASP A 933 14.92 2.24 -30.99
CA ASP A 933 14.57 2.69 -32.34
C ASP A 933 15.69 2.41 -33.36
N LYS A 934 16.95 2.41 -32.92
CA LYS A 934 18.10 2.05 -33.77
C LYS A 934 18.35 0.55 -33.79
N LEU A 935 18.30 -0.09 -32.62
CA LEU A 935 18.60 -1.52 -32.47
C LEU A 935 17.62 -2.41 -33.25
N PHE A 936 16.34 -2.04 -33.26
CA PHE A 936 15.26 -2.82 -33.89
C PHE A 936 14.77 -2.24 -35.23
N ALA A 937 15.47 -1.27 -35.81
CA ALA A 937 15.09 -0.68 -37.10
C ALA A 937 15.16 -1.69 -38.26
N ASN A 938 16.17 -2.56 -38.27
CA ASN A 938 16.43 -3.49 -39.37
C ASN A 938 15.99 -4.92 -38.99
N ARG A 939 15.00 -5.48 -39.70
CA ARG A 939 14.51 -6.85 -39.47
C ARG A 939 15.47 -7.96 -39.88
N SER A 940 16.31 -7.72 -40.88
CA SER A 940 17.32 -8.68 -41.31
C SER A 940 18.54 -8.69 -40.38
N ARG A 941 18.54 -7.83 -39.35
CA ARG A 941 19.60 -7.77 -38.36
C ARG A 941 19.66 -9.08 -37.58
N LYS A 942 20.86 -9.65 -37.54
CA LYS A 942 21.19 -10.78 -36.70
C LYS A 942 21.83 -10.26 -35.42
N PHE A 943 21.41 -10.82 -34.29
CA PHE A 943 21.86 -10.44 -32.95
C PHE A 943 22.69 -11.57 -32.34
N SER A 944 23.80 -11.24 -31.69
CA SER A 944 24.57 -12.16 -30.86
C SER A 944 24.81 -11.56 -29.48
N ALA A 945 25.25 -12.37 -28.52
CA ALA A 945 25.60 -11.87 -27.19
C ALA A 945 26.86 -10.97 -27.20
N SER A 946 27.68 -11.07 -28.26
CA SER A 946 28.91 -10.31 -28.49
C SER A 946 28.70 -9.03 -29.31
N ASP A 947 27.51 -8.78 -29.86
CA ASP A 947 27.17 -7.58 -30.62
C ASP A 947 27.32 -6.31 -29.74
N PRO A 948 28.17 -5.33 -30.13
CA PRO A 948 28.39 -4.11 -29.36
C PRO A 948 27.11 -3.33 -29.05
N ASP A 949 26.16 -3.26 -29.98
CA ASP A 949 24.91 -2.51 -29.76
C ASP A 949 24.00 -3.25 -28.78
N VAL A 950 24.01 -4.59 -28.81
CA VAL A 950 23.28 -5.43 -27.84
C VAL A 950 23.84 -5.25 -26.43
N ILE A 951 25.17 -5.19 -26.31
CA ILE A 951 25.86 -4.94 -25.04
C ILE A 951 25.55 -3.54 -24.52
N GLU A 952 25.63 -2.51 -25.37
CA GLU A 952 25.33 -1.13 -25.00
C GLU A 952 23.87 -0.96 -24.59
N PHE A 953 22.93 -1.50 -25.37
CA PHE A 953 21.50 -1.47 -25.06
C PHE A 953 21.23 -2.14 -23.71
N ALA A 954 21.75 -3.35 -23.49
CA ALA A 954 21.58 -4.06 -22.23
C ALA A 954 22.19 -3.31 -21.04
N LYS A 955 23.34 -2.65 -21.25
CA LYS A 955 23.97 -1.80 -20.23
C LYS A 955 23.07 -0.61 -19.87
N LYS A 956 22.52 0.10 -20.86
CA LYS A 956 21.56 1.20 -20.63
C LYS A 956 20.32 0.70 -19.89
N VAL A 957 19.77 -0.45 -20.27
CA VAL A 957 18.61 -1.07 -19.58
C VAL A 957 18.93 -1.41 -18.12
N LYS A 958 20.13 -1.88 -17.80
CA LYS A 958 20.55 -2.12 -16.39
C LYS A 958 20.76 -0.82 -15.60
N GLN A 959 21.10 0.27 -16.28
CA GLN A 959 21.40 1.56 -15.66
C GLN A 959 20.17 2.47 -15.50
N ILE A 960 19.09 2.25 -16.25
CA ILE A 960 17.86 3.03 -16.05
C ILE A 960 17.24 2.75 -14.68
N GLY A 961 16.74 3.82 -14.04
CA GLY A 961 16.17 3.73 -12.70
C GLY A 961 14.94 2.81 -12.62
N PRO A 962 14.61 2.26 -11.43
CA PRO A 962 13.49 1.32 -11.24
C PRO A 962 12.13 1.83 -11.74
N TRP A 963 11.89 3.14 -11.68
CA TRP A 963 10.69 3.76 -12.20
C TRP A 963 10.55 3.59 -13.73
N ALA A 964 11.65 3.76 -14.49
CA ALA A 964 11.64 3.66 -15.94
C ALA A 964 11.42 2.20 -16.40
N LEU A 965 12.09 1.24 -15.75
CA LEU A 965 11.83 -0.19 -15.96
C LEU A 965 10.35 -0.52 -15.78
N LYS A 966 9.74 0.04 -14.73
CA LYS A 966 8.32 -0.17 -14.43
C LYS A 966 7.39 0.49 -15.45
N ALA A 967 7.74 1.68 -15.94
CA ALA A 967 7.01 2.34 -17.03
C ALA A 967 7.04 1.50 -18.33
N LEU A 968 8.10 0.73 -18.56
CA LEU A 968 8.19 -0.24 -19.66
C LEU A 968 7.44 -1.56 -19.38
N GLY A 969 6.99 -1.80 -18.14
CA GLY A 969 6.41 -3.08 -17.72
C GLY A 969 7.47 -4.17 -17.43
N LEU A 970 8.73 -3.79 -17.26
CA LEU A 970 9.84 -4.72 -17.06
C LEU A 970 10.20 -4.86 -15.57
N PRO A 971 10.63 -6.06 -15.13
CA PRO A 971 11.17 -6.25 -13.78
C PRO A 971 12.59 -5.71 -13.67
N TYR A 972 13.11 -5.66 -12.43
CA TYR A 972 14.54 -5.49 -12.23
C TYR A 972 15.31 -6.70 -12.79
N PHE A 973 16.40 -6.43 -13.50
CA PHE A 973 17.23 -7.46 -14.11
C PHE A 973 18.32 -7.89 -13.14
N LYS A 974 18.46 -9.19 -12.91
CA LYS A 974 19.61 -9.73 -12.17
C LYS A 974 20.88 -9.48 -12.97
N ASP A 975 21.99 -9.20 -12.28
CA ASP A 975 23.28 -8.96 -12.93
C ASP A 975 23.76 -10.16 -13.75
N THR A 976 23.34 -11.37 -13.37
CA THR A 976 23.63 -12.64 -14.03
C THR A 976 23.00 -12.80 -15.42
N LEU A 977 22.03 -11.95 -15.80
CA LEU A 977 21.40 -12.03 -17.12
C LEU A 977 22.36 -11.51 -18.20
N THR A 978 22.48 -12.27 -19.29
CA THR A 978 23.30 -11.90 -20.46
C THR A 978 22.65 -10.75 -21.23
N PRO A 979 23.43 -9.95 -21.97
CA PRO A 979 22.90 -8.88 -22.82
C PRO A 979 21.76 -9.36 -23.75
N MET A 980 21.97 -10.52 -24.38
CA MET A 980 20.96 -11.11 -25.26
C MET A 980 19.67 -11.49 -24.52
N GLN A 981 19.74 -12.01 -23.29
CA GLN A 981 18.54 -12.31 -22.50
C GLN A 981 17.72 -11.04 -22.20
N ILE A 982 18.39 -9.91 -21.98
CA ILE A 982 17.74 -8.62 -21.76
C ILE A 982 17.05 -8.15 -23.05
N VAL A 983 17.77 -8.14 -24.18
CA VAL A 983 17.22 -7.77 -25.49
C VAL A 983 16.01 -8.63 -25.87
N LYS A 984 16.10 -9.96 -25.72
CA LYS A 984 14.96 -10.87 -25.95
C LYS A 984 13.75 -10.53 -25.09
N LYS A 985 13.99 -10.18 -23.82
CA LYS A 985 12.91 -9.82 -22.90
C LYS A 985 12.24 -8.51 -23.30
N VAL A 986 13.01 -7.49 -23.69
CA VAL A 986 12.47 -6.22 -24.18
C VAL A 986 11.68 -6.41 -25.48
N ALA A 987 12.23 -7.14 -26.45
CA ALA A 987 11.55 -7.43 -27.71
C ALA A 987 10.19 -8.11 -27.48
N ARG A 988 10.16 -9.15 -26.65
CA ARG A 988 8.94 -9.92 -26.38
C ARG A 988 7.93 -9.16 -25.54
N GLU A 989 8.35 -8.63 -24.39
CA GLU A 989 7.43 -8.09 -23.37
C GLU A 989 7.06 -6.61 -23.60
N VAL A 990 7.84 -5.87 -24.40
CA VAL A 990 7.62 -4.44 -24.64
C VAL A 990 7.20 -4.14 -26.07
N LEU A 991 7.76 -4.86 -27.05
CA LEU A 991 7.57 -4.64 -28.48
C LEU A 991 6.71 -5.71 -29.18
N GLY A 992 6.45 -6.84 -28.51
CA GLY A 992 5.48 -7.84 -28.97
C GLY A 992 6.00 -8.76 -30.05
N PHE A 993 7.30 -9.05 -30.07
CA PHE A 993 7.89 -10.02 -31.01
C PHE A 993 9.03 -10.82 -30.41
N ASP A 994 9.18 -12.05 -30.88
CA ASP A 994 10.23 -12.95 -30.44
C ASP A 994 11.47 -12.88 -31.33
N LEU A 995 12.60 -13.28 -30.72
CA LEU A 995 13.88 -13.45 -31.39
C LEU A 995 14.24 -14.95 -31.37
N GLU A 996 14.18 -15.56 -32.55
CA GLU A 996 14.45 -16.98 -32.76
C GLU A 996 15.91 -17.24 -33.03
N ARG A 997 16.37 -18.42 -32.63
CA ARG A 997 17.75 -18.84 -32.86
C ARG A 997 17.89 -19.34 -34.29
N VAL A 998 18.61 -18.59 -35.12
CA VAL A 998 18.86 -18.91 -36.53
C VAL A 998 20.24 -19.54 -36.76
N GLY A 999 21.11 -19.55 -35.75
CA GLY A 999 22.43 -20.14 -35.88
C GLY A 999 23.28 -20.13 -34.62
N ARG A 1000 24.56 -20.46 -34.79
CA ARG A 1000 25.62 -20.34 -33.78
C ARG A 1000 26.91 -19.92 -34.49
N GLU A 1001 27.74 -19.14 -33.82
CA GLU A 1001 29.06 -18.79 -34.35
C GLU A 1001 29.97 -20.03 -34.47
N GLY A 1002 30.82 -20.01 -35.50
CA GLY A 1002 31.75 -21.10 -35.82
C GLY A 1002 32.87 -21.26 -34.77
N PHE A 1003 33.29 -20.15 -34.16
CA PHE A 1003 34.38 -20.08 -33.20
C PHE A 1003 33.87 -19.95 -31.75
N LYS A 1004 34.67 -20.40 -30.78
CA LYS A 1004 34.39 -20.18 -29.35
C LYS A 1004 34.91 -18.79 -28.96
N ASN A 1005 34.14 -18.05 -28.18
CA ASN A 1005 34.58 -16.79 -27.58
C ASN A 1005 35.73 -17.01 -26.57
N ALA A 1006 36.31 -15.93 -26.05
CA ALA A 1006 37.42 -15.97 -25.09
C ALA A 1006 37.13 -16.77 -23.80
N LEU A 1007 35.86 -17.10 -23.53
CA LEU A 1007 35.39 -17.92 -22.41
C LEU A 1007 35.09 -19.38 -22.80
N GLY A 1008 35.48 -19.81 -24.01
CA GLY A 1008 35.30 -21.17 -24.50
C GLY A 1008 33.86 -21.54 -24.90
N LYS A 1009 32.93 -20.57 -24.97
CA LYS A 1009 31.51 -20.76 -25.32
C LYS A 1009 31.24 -20.28 -26.74
N ARG A 1010 30.30 -20.93 -27.44
CA ARG A 1010 29.82 -20.47 -28.76
C ARG A 1010 28.66 -19.51 -28.56
N ASP A 1011 28.69 -18.37 -29.25
CA ASP A 1011 27.57 -17.43 -29.23
C ASP A 1011 26.47 -17.88 -30.21
N TYR A 1012 25.22 -17.75 -29.76
CA TYR A 1012 24.05 -18.04 -30.58
C TYR A 1012 23.63 -16.80 -31.35
N ILE A 1013 23.25 -17.01 -32.60
CA ILE A 1013 22.77 -15.96 -33.49
C ILE A 1013 21.25 -16.00 -33.49
N TYR A 1014 20.63 -14.85 -33.23
CA TYR A 1014 19.19 -14.68 -33.20
C TYR A 1014 18.73 -13.71 -34.29
N ALA A 1015 17.52 -13.91 -34.81
CA ALA A 1015 16.84 -12.99 -35.71
C ALA A 1015 15.37 -12.80 -35.28
N PRO A 1016 14.73 -11.68 -35.63
CA PRO A 1016 13.29 -11.49 -35.41
C PRO A 1016 12.47 -12.61 -36.05
N LEU A 1017 11.50 -13.14 -35.28
CA LEU A 1017 10.48 -14.03 -35.82
C LEU A 1017 9.60 -13.23 -36.80
N GLU A 1018 9.70 -13.59 -38.07
CA GLU A 1018 8.93 -12.97 -39.15
C GLU A 1018 7.47 -13.44 -39.10
N LEU A 1019 6.57 -12.49 -38.85
CA LEU A 1019 5.14 -12.66 -39.05
C LEU A 1019 4.77 -11.91 -40.34
N GLY A 1020 4.46 -12.66 -41.41
CA GLY A 1020 4.32 -12.12 -42.78
C GLY A 1020 3.30 -10.99 -42.94
N TRP A 1021 2.35 -10.85 -42.01
CA TRP A 1021 1.31 -9.82 -42.04
C TRP A 1021 1.66 -8.52 -41.29
N ARG A 1022 2.79 -8.47 -40.57
CA ARG A 1022 3.06 -7.36 -39.63
C ARG A 1022 3.43 -6.04 -40.33
N GLU A 1023 4.15 -6.09 -41.45
CA GLU A 1023 4.50 -4.86 -42.19
C GLU A 1023 3.26 -4.24 -42.85
N ASP A 1024 2.47 -5.05 -43.54
CA ASP A 1024 1.20 -4.63 -44.12
C ASP A 1024 0.31 -3.97 -43.06
N MET A 1025 0.20 -4.58 -41.87
CA MET A 1025 -0.56 -4.02 -40.75
C MET A 1025 -0.04 -2.65 -40.29
N TYR A 1026 1.28 -2.43 -40.28
CA TYR A 1026 1.85 -1.13 -39.94
C TYR A 1026 1.61 -0.09 -41.04
N GLU A 1027 1.59 -0.51 -42.30
CA GLU A 1027 1.20 0.36 -43.41
C GLU A 1027 -0.28 0.73 -43.31
N ASP A 1028 -1.17 -0.23 -43.04
CA ASP A 1028 -2.60 0.01 -42.81
C ASP A 1028 -2.83 1.01 -41.66
N TRP A 1029 -2.09 0.89 -40.56
CA TRP A 1029 -2.15 1.84 -39.44
C TRP A 1029 -1.68 3.24 -39.84
N TYR A 1030 -0.61 3.32 -40.63
CA TYR A 1030 -0.07 4.60 -41.07
C TYR A 1030 -1.02 5.33 -42.02
N GLN A 1031 -1.62 4.63 -42.98
CA GLN A 1031 -2.61 5.22 -43.88
C GLN A 1031 -3.83 5.74 -43.11
N LYS A 1032 -4.35 4.96 -42.15
CA LYS A 1032 -5.44 5.42 -41.26
C LYS A 1032 -5.05 6.64 -40.43
N GLU A 1033 -3.80 6.73 -39.98
CA GLU A 1033 -3.31 7.91 -39.25
C GLU A 1033 -3.24 9.16 -40.14
N LEU A 1034 -2.87 9.01 -41.42
CA LEU A 1034 -2.91 10.11 -42.40
C LEU A 1034 -4.35 10.57 -42.65
N GLU A 1035 -5.27 9.64 -42.93
CA GLU A 1035 -6.70 9.94 -43.13
C GLU A 1035 -7.30 10.66 -41.91
N TRP A 1036 -6.99 10.19 -40.70
CA TRP A 1036 -7.43 10.85 -39.47
C TRP A 1036 -6.80 12.22 -39.27
N ALA A 1037 -5.53 12.39 -39.62
CA ALA A 1037 -4.87 13.70 -39.53
C ALA A 1037 -5.51 14.71 -40.49
N GLU A 1038 -5.85 14.29 -41.71
CA GLU A 1038 -6.55 15.11 -42.70
C GLU A 1038 -7.97 15.46 -42.24
N ALA A 1039 -8.74 14.46 -41.80
CA ALA A 1039 -10.09 14.68 -41.26
C ALA A 1039 -10.09 15.62 -40.05
N ARG A 1040 -9.07 15.53 -39.18
CA ARG A 1040 -8.92 16.45 -38.03
C ARG A 1040 -8.58 17.87 -38.46
N ARG A 1041 -7.72 18.05 -39.46
CA ARG A 1041 -7.43 19.39 -40.02
C ARG A 1041 -8.71 20.01 -40.58
N ALA A 1042 -9.45 19.26 -41.39
CA ALA A 1042 -10.72 19.72 -41.95
C ALA A 1042 -11.75 20.07 -40.86
N ALA A 1043 -11.88 19.24 -39.82
CA ALA A 1043 -12.79 19.53 -38.70
C ALA A 1043 -12.35 20.75 -37.86
N LYS A 1044 -11.04 20.97 -37.70
CA LYS A 1044 -10.50 22.14 -37.02
C LYS A 1044 -10.79 23.41 -37.82
N GLU A 1045 -10.53 23.40 -39.12
CA GLU A 1045 -10.83 24.50 -40.02
C GLU A 1045 -12.34 24.84 -40.01
N GLN A 1046 -13.21 23.82 -40.01
CA GLN A 1046 -14.65 24.02 -39.85
C GLN A 1046 -15.03 24.65 -38.50
N ARG A 1047 -14.43 24.20 -37.38
CA ARG A 1047 -14.70 24.80 -36.06
C ARG A 1047 -14.24 26.25 -35.98
N GLU A 1048 -13.05 26.57 -36.50
CA GLU A 1048 -12.54 27.94 -36.55
C GLU A 1048 -13.42 28.83 -37.44
N MET A 1049 -13.92 28.29 -38.54
CA MET A 1049 -14.88 28.97 -39.42
C MET A 1049 -16.21 29.22 -38.68
N GLN A 1050 -16.78 28.21 -38.01
CA GLN A 1050 -18.00 28.35 -37.22
C GLN A 1050 -17.84 29.31 -36.03
N GLN A 1051 -16.69 29.31 -35.36
CA GLN A 1051 -16.40 30.25 -34.27
C GLN A 1051 -16.24 31.68 -34.77
N ARG A 1052 -15.59 31.88 -35.93
CA ARG A 1052 -15.51 33.19 -36.59
C ARG A 1052 -16.89 33.67 -37.06
N GLU A 1053 -17.72 32.77 -37.59
CA GLU A 1053 -19.09 33.07 -37.99
C GLU A 1053 -19.99 33.38 -36.78
N GLN A 1054 -19.86 32.65 -35.66
CA GLN A 1054 -20.57 32.94 -34.41
C GLN A 1054 -20.10 34.26 -33.78
N ALA A 1055 -18.79 34.55 -33.78
CA ALA A 1055 -18.26 35.82 -33.30
C ALA A 1055 -18.72 36.99 -34.19
N ALA A 1056 -18.75 36.79 -35.51
CA ALA A 1056 -19.29 37.76 -36.46
C ALA A 1056 -20.81 37.92 -36.34
N ALA A 1057 -21.55 36.85 -36.06
CA ALA A 1057 -23.00 36.87 -35.82
C ALA A 1057 -23.35 37.55 -34.48
N MET A 1058 -22.56 37.33 -33.42
CA MET A 1058 -22.70 38.06 -32.15
C MET A 1058 -22.37 39.54 -32.31
N GLN A 1059 -21.39 39.91 -33.15
CA GLN A 1059 -21.08 41.31 -33.46
C GLN A 1059 -22.15 41.96 -34.36
N SER A 1060 -22.79 41.22 -35.27
CA SER A 1060 -23.86 41.75 -36.12
C SER A 1060 -25.22 41.80 -35.42
N SER A 1061 -25.50 40.93 -34.44
CA SER A 1061 -26.73 40.97 -33.63
C SER A 1061 -26.78 42.12 -32.62
N VAL A 1062 -25.67 42.81 -32.36
CA VAL A 1062 -25.59 43.94 -31.42
C VAL A 1062 -26.03 45.27 -32.05
N THR A 1063 -26.34 45.33 -33.36
CA THR A 1063 -26.75 46.59 -34.03
C THR A 1063 -28.23 46.73 -34.37
N THR A 1064 -29.10 45.75 -34.09
CA THR A 1064 -30.56 45.93 -34.30
C THR A 1064 -31.41 45.11 -33.32
N SER A 1065 -31.73 45.68 -32.16
CA SER A 1065 -33.05 45.62 -31.49
C SER A 1065 -32.96 46.09 -30.04
N GLU A 1066 -33.91 46.94 -29.64
CA GLU A 1066 -34.10 47.41 -28.27
C GLU A 1066 -34.42 46.25 -27.31
N PRO A 1067 -33.96 46.28 -26.05
CA PRO A 1067 -34.14 45.18 -25.12
C PRO A 1067 -35.55 45.22 -24.49
N SER A 1068 -36.33 44.17 -24.74
CA SER A 1068 -37.45 43.81 -23.86
C SER A 1068 -36.97 42.86 -22.75
N THR A 1069 -37.50 43.11 -21.57
CA THR A 1069 -37.12 42.59 -20.26
C THR A 1069 -37.40 41.10 -20.08
N ASN A 1070 -36.34 40.31 -19.81
CA ASN A 1070 -36.26 39.32 -18.72
C ASN A 1070 -35.03 38.42 -18.90
N SER A 1071 -34.00 38.57 -18.05
CA SER A 1071 -33.30 37.43 -17.46
C SER A 1071 -32.31 37.91 -16.40
N ILE A 1072 -32.53 37.38 -15.22
CA ILE A 1072 -31.76 37.39 -13.99
C ILE A 1072 -30.27 37.10 -14.26
N TYR A 1073 -29.43 38.14 -14.19
CA TYR A 1073 -28.04 38.11 -13.71
C TYR A 1073 -27.66 39.56 -13.36
N LYS A 1074 -28.01 39.99 -12.15
CA LYS A 1074 -27.42 41.16 -11.50
C LYS A 1074 -27.12 40.77 -10.06
N ASN A 1075 -25.84 40.52 -9.80
CA ASN A 1075 -25.08 41.08 -8.69
C ASN A 1075 -23.71 40.44 -8.72
N ILE A 1076 -22.73 41.16 -9.28
CA ILE A 1076 -21.34 41.33 -8.83
C ILE A 1076 -20.69 42.08 -9.99
N THR A 1077 -20.59 43.41 -9.86
CA THR A 1077 -19.50 44.28 -10.35
C THR A 1077 -19.88 45.73 -10.05
N ASN A 1078 -19.69 46.13 -8.80
CA ASN A 1078 -19.29 47.51 -8.50
C ASN A 1078 -17.78 47.47 -8.28
N MET A 1079 -17.00 47.59 -9.34
CA MET A 1079 -15.65 48.14 -9.32
C MET A 1079 -15.48 48.87 -10.65
N GLU A 1080 -15.28 50.17 -10.55
CA GLU A 1080 -15.09 51.09 -11.67
C GLU A 1080 -13.96 50.61 -12.57
N SER A 1081 -14.21 50.60 -13.87
CA SER A 1081 -13.22 50.30 -14.91
C SER A 1081 -12.12 51.36 -14.89
N VAL A 1082 -10.92 51.00 -14.45
CA VAL A 1082 -9.69 51.72 -14.76
C VAL A 1082 -9.25 51.29 -16.18
N ASP A 1083 -9.11 52.26 -17.08
CA ASP A 1083 -8.65 52.05 -18.47
C ASP A 1083 -7.24 51.42 -18.47
N GLU A 1084 -7.13 50.12 -18.78
CA GLU A 1084 -5.91 49.28 -18.67
C GLU A 1084 -4.89 49.46 -19.81
N THR A 1085 -5.06 50.44 -20.72
CA THR A 1085 -4.27 50.44 -21.96
C THR A 1085 -2.93 51.18 -21.89
N ASN A 1086 -2.62 51.93 -20.82
CA ASN A 1086 -1.27 52.47 -20.61
C ASN A 1086 -0.98 52.76 -19.11
N PRO A 1087 -0.07 52.02 -18.45
CA PRO A 1087 0.32 52.31 -17.08
C PRO A 1087 0.96 53.71 -16.97
N PRO A 1088 0.72 54.47 -15.88
CA PRO A 1088 1.38 55.76 -15.65
C PRO A 1088 2.90 55.65 -15.80
N ALA A 1089 3.58 56.69 -16.29
CA ALA A 1089 5.04 56.66 -16.53
C ALA A 1089 5.85 56.20 -15.30
N LYS A 1090 5.38 56.54 -14.10
CA LYS A 1090 5.95 56.07 -12.82
C LYS A 1090 5.79 54.56 -12.62
N ALA A 1091 4.65 53.97 -12.98
CA ALA A 1091 4.42 52.53 -12.93
C ALA A 1091 5.33 51.79 -13.91
N GLN A 1092 5.49 52.32 -15.13
CA GLN A 1092 6.40 51.75 -16.14
C GLN A 1092 7.86 51.73 -15.65
N GLU A 1093 8.32 52.80 -14.99
CA GLU A 1093 9.67 52.85 -14.42
C GLU A 1093 9.88 51.76 -13.35
N VAL A 1094 8.89 51.57 -12.47
CA VAL A 1094 8.97 50.57 -11.39
C VAL A 1094 8.86 49.15 -11.93
N ILE A 1095 7.96 48.90 -12.88
CA ILE A 1095 7.83 47.61 -13.58
C ILE A 1095 9.17 47.24 -14.24
N SER A 1096 9.82 48.19 -14.92
CA SER A 1096 11.12 47.97 -15.56
C SER A 1096 12.23 47.66 -14.54
N LYS A 1097 12.28 48.37 -13.40
CA LYS A 1097 13.26 48.10 -12.33
C LYS A 1097 13.06 46.74 -11.68
N ILE A 1098 11.82 46.34 -11.40
CA ILE A 1098 11.48 45.04 -10.81
C ILE A 1098 11.75 43.92 -11.82
N GLY A 1099 11.34 44.09 -13.08
CA GLY A 1099 11.51 43.08 -14.14
C GLY A 1099 12.97 42.78 -14.48
N ASN A 1100 13.88 43.75 -14.31
CA ASN A 1100 15.29 43.59 -14.61
C ASN A 1100 16.16 43.23 -13.38
N ALA A 1101 15.59 43.12 -12.19
CA ALA A 1101 16.36 42.82 -10.98
C ALA A 1101 16.64 41.30 -10.85
N PRO A 1102 17.90 40.89 -10.58
CA PRO A 1102 18.21 39.48 -10.33
C PRO A 1102 17.53 38.97 -9.04
N PRO A 1103 17.23 37.66 -8.92
CA PRO A 1103 16.43 37.10 -7.82
C PRO A 1103 16.95 37.44 -6.41
N GLU A 1104 18.27 37.58 -6.25
CA GLU A 1104 18.94 37.87 -4.98
C GLU A 1104 18.71 39.32 -4.49
N SER A 1105 18.42 40.27 -5.39
CA SER A 1105 18.16 41.68 -5.06
C SER A 1105 16.71 42.10 -5.25
N LEU A 1106 15.89 41.29 -5.92
CA LEU A 1106 14.48 41.57 -6.23
C LEU A 1106 13.65 41.94 -4.99
N ARG A 1107 13.85 41.24 -3.87
CA ARG A 1107 13.17 41.52 -2.59
C ARG A 1107 13.42 42.95 -2.09
N ARG A 1108 14.66 43.43 -2.22
CA ARG A 1108 15.04 44.78 -1.81
C ARG A 1108 14.45 45.83 -2.76
N VAL A 1109 14.47 45.57 -4.07
CA VAL A 1109 13.92 46.48 -5.08
C VAL A 1109 12.40 46.65 -4.89
N VAL A 1110 11.68 45.56 -4.63
CA VAL A 1110 10.25 45.61 -4.32
C VAL A 1110 9.98 46.38 -3.03
N GLN A 1111 10.74 46.11 -1.96
CA GLN A 1111 10.59 46.81 -0.68
C GLN A 1111 10.84 48.33 -0.79
N GLU A 1112 11.82 48.74 -1.60
CA GLU A 1112 12.10 50.16 -1.86
C GLU A 1112 10.99 50.81 -2.71
N ALA A 1113 10.41 50.08 -3.66
CA ALA A 1113 9.32 50.56 -4.50
C ALA A 1113 8.01 50.76 -3.73
N VAL A 1114 7.63 49.81 -2.87
CA VAL A 1114 6.39 49.84 -2.07
C VAL A 1114 6.39 50.99 -1.05
N ARG A 1115 7.58 51.49 -0.66
CA ARG A 1115 7.73 52.62 0.27
C ARG A 1115 7.66 54.00 -0.37
N LEU A 1116 7.48 54.09 -1.69
CA LEU A 1116 7.34 55.36 -2.38
C LEU A 1116 5.97 55.97 -2.06
N ASP A 1117 5.91 57.27 -1.77
CA ASP A 1117 4.69 57.95 -1.31
C ASP A 1117 3.49 57.83 -2.29
N TRP A 1118 3.78 57.59 -3.57
CA TRP A 1118 2.80 57.40 -4.66
C TRP A 1118 2.61 55.94 -5.06
N TRP A 1119 3.18 54.97 -4.32
CA TRP A 1119 3.06 53.54 -4.61
C TRP A 1119 1.60 53.11 -4.75
N ARG A 1120 0.72 53.56 -3.85
CA ARG A 1120 -0.71 53.20 -3.86
C ARG A 1120 -1.45 53.59 -5.14
N GLU A 1121 -0.99 54.63 -5.84
CA GLU A 1121 -1.61 55.09 -7.09
C GLU A 1121 -1.25 54.17 -8.28
N ILE A 1122 -0.20 53.38 -8.15
CA ILE A 1122 0.33 52.54 -9.23
C ILE A 1122 0.48 51.05 -8.87
N ALA A 1123 0.22 50.68 -7.61
CA ALA A 1123 0.49 49.35 -7.06
C ALA A 1123 -0.20 48.27 -7.89
N ASP A 1124 -1.48 48.47 -8.21
CA ASP A 1124 -2.25 47.54 -9.04
C ASP A 1124 -1.61 47.36 -10.42
N TRP A 1125 -1.27 48.48 -11.10
CA TRP A 1125 -0.61 48.45 -12.40
C TRP A 1125 0.71 47.69 -12.39
N VAL A 1126 1.54 47.88 -11.36
CA VAL A 1126 2.80 47.15 -11.19
C VAL A 1126 2.51 45.69 -10.89
N TRP A 1127 1.56 45.40 -10.01
CA TRP A 1127 1.20 44.06 -9.58
C TRP A 1127 0.74 43.19 -10.76
N VAL A 1128 -0.19 43.66 -11.59
CA VAL A 1128 -0.63 42.90 -12.78
C VAL A 1128 0.47 42.74 -13.84
N SER A 1129 1.47 43.63 -13.85
CA SER A 1129 2.49 43.66 -14.91
C SER A 1129 3.80 42.94 -14.57
N VAL A 1130 4.02 42.52 -13.33
CA VAL A 1130 5.24 41.79 -12.90
C VAL A 1130 4.98 40.31 -12.67
N GLY A 1131 6.02 39.47 -12.74
CA GLY A 1131 5.90 38.01 -12.56
C GLY A 1131 5.54 37.58 -11.13
N ILE A 1132 4.99 36.37 -10.98
CA ILE A 1132 4.40 35.84 -9.72
C ILE A 1132 5.32 35.99 -8.50
N PHE A 1133 6.63 35.76 -8.64
CA PHE A 1133 7.56 35.90 -7.52
C PHE A 1133 7.70 37.35 -7.05
N ALA A 1134 7.69 38.33 -7.97
CA ALA A 1134 7.66 39.74 -7.62
C ALA A 1134 6.30 40.15 -7.03
N ARG A 1135 5.19 39.61 -7.54
CA ARG A 1135 3.84 39.84 -6.97
C ARG A 1135 3.75 39.39 -5.52
N GLY A 1136 4.21 38.18 -5.21
CA GLY A 1136 4.22 37.68 -3.84
C GLY A 1136 5.09 38.51 -2.89
N LEU A 1137 6.18 39.09 -3.40
CA LEU A 1137 7.00 40.05 -2.64
C LEU A 1137 6.32 41.40 -2.47
N ILE A 1138 5.58 41.87 -3.49
CA ILE A 1138 4.78 43.09 -3.40
C ILE A 1138 3.72 42.88 -2.30
N ASP A 1139 2.92 41.81 -2.38
CA ASP A 1139 1.89 41.50 -1.38
C ASP A 1139 2.46 41.42 0.03
N GLU A 1140 3.64 40.82 0.19
CA GLU A 1140 4.33 40.71 1.49
C GLU A 1140 4.69 42.09 2.07
N PHE A 1141 5.23 43.01 1.27
CA PHE A 1141 5.65 44.33 1.75
C PHE A 1141 4.55 45.38 1.76
N ASP A 1142 3.52 45.25 0.91
CA ASP A 1142 2.38 46.17 0.87
C ASP A 1142 1.50 46.00 2.12
N ILE A 1143 1.37 44.75 2.62
CA ILE A 1143 0.72 44.46 3.90
C ILE A 1143 1.49 45.09 5.08
N GLU A 1144 2.83 44.99 5.10
CA GLU A 1144 3.64 45.63 6.17
C GLU A 1144 3.60 47.17 6.10
N ALA A 1145 3.45 47.76 4.90
CA ALA A 1145 3.31 49.22 4.74
C ALA A 1145 1.94 49.75 5.22
N LEU A 1146 0.91 48.90 5.26
CA LEU A 1146 -0.43 49.22 5.80
C LEU A 1146 -0.49 49.22 7.34
N GLU A 1147 0.41 48.52 8.02
CA GLU A 1147 0.44 48.43 9.48
C GLU A 1147 1.32 49.51 10.16
N GLY A 1148 1.90 50.44 9.39
CA GLY A 1148 2.90 51.39 9.86
C GLY A 1148 2.73 52.85 9.42
N TRP A 1149 1.52 53.41 9.50
CA TRP A 1149 1.23 54.85 9.59
C TRP A 1149 0.04 55.11 10.53
#